data_AF-A0A0A9WU56-F1
#
_entry.id   AF-A0A0A9WU56-F1
#
_cell.length_a   1.000
_cell.length_b   1.000
_cell.length_c   1.000
_cell.angle_alpha   90.00
_cell.angle_beta   90.00
_cell.angle_gamma   90.00
#
_symmetry.space_group_name_H-M   'P 1'
#
loop_
_entity.id
_entity.type
_entity.pdbx_description
1 polymer ?
#
loop_
_entity_poly.entity_id
_entity_poly.type
_entity_poly.pdbx_seq_one_letter_code
_entity_poly.pdbx_strand_id
1 'polypeptide(L)'
;MMALPDNEDRVCFYVTKHSWKGRYKRIFSFGTSGVTTYNPESLEITNRWPYTDIASIRRATDNGEKFKITVKKDKTRKIDTMNFSTEHRSELITTAFKYSHLFLEKTHENQRYEAQKQHWSGILLPTVLDVTPASLNQIDVATHDVLASYAYKDIEAIFDLNDVPGGFIVTMKVTGRMHMFVTPRREEIKRKLEEYSQLYLAVDVKLQNKPVTIQYFHENRLGKYSDDEYATSTVEFTVLKTDTPRHQDSPPRLLCLSQTCIIERDPESYHVVTCRPLVTVMSLIRDEQNPRQFKIEYEDGSLRTYQGANRDSILATLIDCVRGEGNKNVHVKMKETSRGKRLGPLHSHLEAEVEAAHLKLLRDSIGKKNMADAVERFNCNVPYSGLLHSVTQDGLFKDNRERPILEVLQAIVRCKESFDFDTFCDEEIEALYQCIRRLVASKIGFQAFTQQPGLRESLGLLVVRGLNKDSEALTYAAVDMLCALMHPMHDDYDLKQEQHNKSSLLGNVNFLNSLLDKWSNYALSGSGALVVCAVLDFLTFALCHPYSETTEGRNFDSLLELMTKRGRALFKHFQHPCLTIVKGASLIMRAIIEEGESEVASHMQELALSESALLRHLLIAFFTSKTDKPRLGQCRISRQLISLWLANNDNGNLLMQKLLPGGLLAFLDSTDTAPADDLDNNIRDNLKLAQDHANKNQRNPQLLALEKQLKIFEKHLESTLVHWGARIGIDKRQDKFKMAPVTLRKSRQKVKSTHNWALFFYKFNQDHFLPNLIWNHKTRDELKTALDKEIKSFDANREIS
;
A
#
# COMPACT_ATOMS: atom_id res chain seq x y z
N MET A 1 36.26 -17.97 -17.53
CA MET A 1 35.92 -17.30 -16.26
C MET A 1 35.86 -18.38 -15.18
N MET A 2 36.40 -18.17 -13.98
CA MET A 2 36.18 -19.13 -12.89
C MET A 2 34.67 -19.23 -12.59
N ALA A 3 34.20 -20.44 -12.33
CA ALA A 3 32.85 -20.63 -11.83
C ALA A 3 32.79 -20.14 -10.38
N LEU A 4 31.71 -19.43 -10.02
CA LEU A 4 31.35 -19.20 -8.62
C LEU A 4 30.22 -20.21 -8.32
N PRO A 5 30.53 -21.40 -7.81
CA PRO A 5 29.49 -22.35 -7.42
C PRO A 5 28.60 -21.71 -6.35
N ASP A 6 27.29 -21.90 -6.48
CA ASP A 6 26.26 -21.50 -5.51
C ASP A 6 26.22 -19.99 -5.15
N ASN A 7 26.66 -19.12 -6.07
CA ASN A 7 26.57 -17.68 -5.85
C ASN A 7 25.14 -17.15 -6.06
N GLU A 8 24.50 -16.74 -4.97
CA GLU A 8 23.18 -16.11 -4.98
C GLU A 8 23.32 -14.59 -4.93
N ASP A 9 22.60 -13.87 -5.81
CA ASP A 9 22.55 -12.41 -5.81
C ASP A 9 21.86 -11.90 -4.52
N ARG A 10 22.51 -11.01 -3.78
CA ARG A 10 21.99 -10.44 -2.51
C ARG A 10 21.54 -8.99 -2.66
N VAL A 11 22.28 -8.17 -3.42
CA VAL A 11 21.92 -6.77 -3.72
C VAL A 11 22.32 -6.43 -5.16
N CYS A 12 21.37 -5.93 -5.95
CA CYS A 12 21.60 -5.54 -7.34
C CYS A 12 21.44 -4.04 -7.57
N PHE A 13 22.20 -3.52 -8.52
CA PHE A 13 22.14 -2.13 -9.00
C PHE A 13 22.12 -2.08 -10.52
N TYR A 14 21.30 -1.21 -11.09
CA TYR A 14 21.35 -0.86 -12.50
C TYR A 14 22.49 0.16 -12.71
N VAL A 15 23.44 -0.20 -13.56
CA VAL A 15 24.66 0.59 -13.79
C VAL A 15 24.99 0.71 -15.27
N THR A 16 25.80 1.72 -15.61
CA THR A 16 26.40 1.86 -16.93
C THR A 16 27.88 1.49 -16.87
N LYS A 17 28.30 0.45 -17.59
CA LYS A 17 29.71 0.11 -17.80
C LYS A 17 30.30 1.01 -18.88
N HIS A 18 31.44 1.63 -18.59
CA HIS A 18 32.19 2.47 -19.54
C HIS A 18 33.38 1.68 -20.08
N SER A 19 33.43 1.48 -21.39
CA SER A 19 34.50 0.77 -22.09
C SER A 19 34.93 1.54 -23.34
N TRP A 20 36.10 1.22 -23.88
CA TRP A 20 36.58 1.78 -25.15
C TRP A 20 35.64 1.47 -26.33
N LYS A 21 34.89 0.35 -26.26
CA LYS A 21 33.89 -0.02 -27.27
C LYS A 21 32.56 0.72 -27.14
N GLY A 22 32.34 1.45 -26.05
CA GLY A 22 31.09 2.16 -25.78
C GLY A 22 30.60 2.04 -24.34
N ARG A 23 29.36 2.49 -24.13
CA ARG A 23 28.65 2.45 -22.84
C ARG A 23 27.58 1.37 -22.88
N TYR A 24 27.52 0.55 -21.84
CA TYR A 24 26.59 -0.59 -21.79
C TYR A 24 25.86 -0.64 -20.46
N LYS A 25 24.53 -0.75 -20.48
CA LYS A 25 23.73 -0.98 -19.28
C LYS A 25 23.96 -2.40 -18.75
N ARG A 26 24.12 -2.54 -17.44
CA ARG A 26 24.41 -3.80 -16.75
C ARG A 26 23.67 -3.85 -15.42
N ILE A 27 23.32 -5.06 -15.00
CA ILE A 27 23.00 -5.33 -13.60
C ILE A 27 24.33 -5.59 -12.90
N PHE A 28 24.62 -4.87 -11.82
CA PHE A 28 25.77 -5.08 -10.96
C PHE A 28 25.31 -5.70 -9.64
N SER A 29 25.68 -6.95 -9.40
CA SER A 29 25.22 -7.74 -8.27
C SER A 29 26.35 -8.01 -7.28
N PHE A 30 26.07 -7.76 -6.00
CA PHE A 30 26.81 -8.34 -4.88
C PHE A 30 26.13 -9.64 -4.47
N GLY A 31 26.83 -10.76 -4.60
CA GLY A 31 26.33 -12.09 -4.25
C GLY A 31 26.93 -12.64 -2.97
N THR A 32 26.63 -13.90 -2.65
CA THR A 32 27.19 -14.64 -1.51
C THR A 32 28.69 -14.86 -1.63
N SER A 33 29.20 -15.08 -2.85
CA SER A 33 30.59 -15.52 -3.09
C SER A 33 31.41 -14.52 -3.92
N GLY A 34 30.77 -13.52 -4.52
CA GLY A 34 31.47 -12.52 -5.32
C GLY A 34 30.56 -11.49 -5.97
N VAL A 35 31.14 -10.69 -6.86
CA VAL A 35 30.42 -9.70 -7.68
C VAL A 35 30.19 -10.27 -9.08
N THR A 36 28.95 -10.19 -9.56
CA THR A 36 28.57 -10.60 -10.92
C THR A 36 27.91 -9.45 -11.67
N THR A 37 28.16 -9.34 -12.97
CA THR A 37 27.50 -8.37 -13.84
C THR A 37 26.72 -9.05 -14.95
N TYR A 38 25.46 -8.67 -15.16
CA TYR A 38 24.58 -9.31 -16.14
C TYR A 38 24.12 -8.35 -17.24
N ASN A 39 23.76 -8.90 -18.40
CA ASN A 39 22.96 -8.20 -19.38
C ASN A 39 21.52 -8.03 -18.82
N PRO A 40 20.97 -6.81 -18.73
CA PRO A 40 19.64 -6.59 -18.16
C PRO A 40 18.49 -7.28 -18.92
N GLU A 41 18.64 -7.48 -20.24
CA GLU A 41 17.58 -8.05 -21.08
C GLU A 41 17.61 -9.57 -21.17
N SER A 42 18.81 -10.19 -21.14
CA SER A 42 18.96 -11.65 -21.29
C SER A 42 19.33 -12.36 -19.98
N LEU A 43 19.68 -11.60 -18.94
CA LEU A 43 20.28 -12.10 -17.69
C LEU A 43 21.57 -12.89 -17.90
N GLU A 44 22.18 -12.82 -19.09
CA GLU A 44 23.46 -13.47 -19.36
C GLU A 44 24.58 -12.81 -18.55
N ILE A 45 25.43 -13.64 -17.96
CA ILE A 45 26.59 -13.18 -17.20
C ILE A 45 27.61 -12.56 -18.16
N THR A 46 27.95 -11.31 -17.90
CA THR A 46 28.95 -10.57 -18.69
C THR A 46 30.33 -10.53 -18.03
N ASN A 47 30.38 -10.48 -16.69
CA ASN A 47 31.62 -10.63 -15.90
C ASN A 47 31.27 -11.22 -14.53
N ARG A 48 32.22 -11.91 -13.90
CA ARG A 48 32.13 -12.40 -12.52
C ARG A 48 33.49 -12.41 -11.85
N TRP A 49 33.51 -12.07 -10.57
CA TRP A 49 34.72 -11.98 -9.76
C TRP A 49 34.44 -12.53 -8.36
N PRO A 50 35.16 -13.56 -7.89
CA PRO A 50 35.11 -13.92 -6.47
C PRO A 50 35.60 -12.72 -5.65
N TYR A 51 35.14 -12.61 -4.40
CA TYR A 51 35.58 -11.51 -3.54
C TYR A 51 37.11 -11.49 -3.36
N THR A 52 37.74 -12.67 -3.34
CA THR A 52 39.20 -12.86 -3.26
C THR A 52 39.96 -12.39 -4.50
N ASP A 53 39.31 -11.99 -5.59
CA ASP A 53 39.98 -11.39 -6.76
C ASP A 53 39.83 -9.87 -6.78
N ILE A 54 38.88 -9.34 -6.01
CA ILE A 54 38.55 -7.92 -5.98
C ILE A 54 39.54 -7.23 -5.05
N ALA A 55 40.39 -6.36 -5.62
CA ALA A 55 41.28 -5.51 -4.84
C ALA A 55 40.48 -4.42 -4.15
N SER A 56 39.67 -3.66 -4.89
CA SER A 56 38.79 -2.66 -4.30
C SER A 56 37.66 -2.20 -5.23
N ILE A 57 36.60 -1.69 -4.62
CA ILE A 57 35.52 -0.95 -5.27
C ILE A 57 35.50 0.45 -4.65
N ARG A 58 35.81 1.48 -5.43
CA ARG A 58 35.99 2.86 -4.91
C ARG A 58 35.36 3.87 -5.86
N ARG A 59 35.03 5.06 -5.34
CA ARG A 59 34.62 6.18 -6.20
C ARG A 59 35.71 6.55 -7.20
N ALA A 60 35.32 7.04 -8.36
CA ALA A 60 36.27 7.68 -9.26
C ALA A 60 36.64 9.09 -8.75
N THR A 61 37.79 9.61 -9.19
CA THR A 61 38.34 10.90 -8.75
C THR A 61 37.60 12.11 -9.33
N ASP A 62 36.80 11.92 -10.38
CA ASP A 62 35.89 12.94 -10.89
C ASP A 62 34.64 13.03 -10.01
N ASN A 63 34.24 14.26 -9.66
CA ASN A 63 32.99 14.51 -8.95
C ASN A 63 31.82 14.08 -9.85
N GLY A 64 31.23 12.93 -9.53
CA GLY A 64 30.10 12.40 -10.28
C GLY A 64 29.69 10.99 -9.85
N GLU A 65 28.83 10.40 -10.67
CA GLU A 65 28.20 9.09 -10.46
C GLU A 65 29.12 7.89 -10.72
N LYS A 66 30.41 8.13 -11.02
CA LYS A 66 31.34 7.09 -11.44
C LYS A 66 32.02 6.38 -10.28
N PHE A 67 32.24 5.09 -10.45
CA PHE A 67 33.03 4.25 -9.57
C PHE A 67 33.88 3.25 -10.36
N LYS A 68 34.91 2.73 -9.70
CA LYS A 68 35.87 1.80 -10.29
C LYS A 68 35.90 0.51 -9.48
N ILE A 69 35.92 -0.61 -10.18
CA ILE A 69 36.30 -1.91 -9.60
C ILE A 69 37.70 -2.26 -10.11
N THR A 70 38.56 -2.63 -9.19
CA THR A 70 39.93 -3.08 -9.47
C THR A 70 40.03 -4.54 -9.09
N VAL A 71 40.40 -5.39 -10.05
CA VAL A 71 40.44 -6.84 -9.90
C VAL A 71 41.83 -7.34 -10.27
N LYS A 72 42.37 -8.29 -9.50
CA LYS A 72 43.63 -8.97 -9.80
C LYS A 72 43.33 -10.30 -10.49
N LYS A 73 43.89 -10.54 -11.68
CA LYS A 73 43.74 -11.83 -12.37
C LYS A 73 44.74 -12.84 -11.82
N ASP A 74 44.22 -13.91 -11.22
CA ASP A 74 44.97 -14.99 -10.56
C ASP A 74 46.16 -15.54 -11.37
N LYS A 75 46.02 -15.65 -12.69
CA LYS A 75 47.04 -16.30 -13.54
C LYS A 75 48.17 -15.40 -14.04
N THR A 76 48.09 -14.08 -13.90
CA THR A 76 49.00 -13.16 -14.62
C THR A 76 49.55 -11.99 -13.80
N ARG A 77 49.19 -11.85 -12.52
CA ARG A 77 49.46 -10.66 -11.69
C ARG A 77 48.97 -9.33 -12.30
N LYS A 78 48.26 -9.36 -13.42
CA LYS A 78 47.75 -8.17 -14.11
C LYS A 78 46.54 -7.61 -13.35
N ILE A 79 46.62 -6.32 -13.02
CA ILE A 79 45.53 -5.56 -12.43
C ILE A 79 44.64 -5.06 -13.58
N ASP A 80 43.34 -5.32 -13.47
CA ASP A 80 42.32 -4.87 -14.41
C ASP A 80 41.39 -3.89 -13.70
N THR A 81 41.18 -2.72 -14.28
CA THR A 81 40.31 -1.68 -13.71
C THR A 81 39.18 -1.39 -14.67
N MET A 82 37.95 -1.51 -14.17
CA MET A 82 36.74 -1.23 -14.95
C MET A 82 35.97 -0.05 -14.35
N ASN A 83 35.47 0.81 -15.23
CA ASN A 83 34.73 2.02 -14.85
C ASN A 83 33.23 1.79 -15.04
N PHE A 84 32.44 2.21 -14.05
CA PHE A 84 30.99 2.13 -14.03
C PHE A 84 30.39 3.47 -13.57
N SER A 85 29.10 3.70 -13.83
CA SER A 85 28.35 4.82 -13.24
C SER A 85 26.92 4.43 -12.87
N THR A 86 26.38 5.09 -11.85
CA THR A 86 24.99 4.99 -11.40
C THR A 86 24.63 6.20 -10.53
N GLU A 87 23.40 6.69 -10.62
CA GLU A 87 22.87 7.75 -9.74
C GLU A 87 22.93 7.34 -8.26
N HIS A 88 22.88 6.04 -7.98
CA HIS A 88 22.93 5.48 -6.62
C HIS A 88 24.35 5.12 -6.17
N ARG A 89 25.39 5.81 -6.68
CA ARG A 89 26.81 5.50 -6.44
C ARG A 89 27.14 5.39 -4.95
N SER A 90 26.65 6.33 -4.13
CA SER A 90 26.91 6.34 -2.69
C SER A 90 26.35 5.08 -2.03
N GLU A 91 25.13 4.67 -2.36
CA GLU A 91 24.53 3.43 -1.84
C GLU A 91 25.24 2.16 -2.33
N LEU A 92 25.67 2.13 -3.59
CA LEU A 92 26.46 1.04 -4.14
C LEU A 92 27.79 0.88 -3.40
N ILE A 93 28.52 1.99 -3.19
CA ILE A 93 29.81 1.95 -2.48
C ILE A 93 29.60 1.61 -1.00
N THR A 94 28.59 2.17 -0.34
CA THR A 94 28.21 1.78 1.03
C THR A 94 27.93 0.28 1.12
N THR A 95 27.27 -0.30 0.11
CA THR A 95 27.03 -1.74 0.03
C THR A 95 28.33 -2.52 -0.18
N ALA A 96 29.22 -2.05 -1.06
CA ALA A 96 30.51 -2.68 -1.29
C ALA A 96 31.35 -2.79 0.01
N PHE A 97 31.29 -1.79 0.88
CA PHE A 97 31.99 -1.82 2.18
C PHE A 97 31.44 -2.88 3.14
N LYS A 98 30.19 -3.35 2.99
CA LYS A 98 29.70 -4.49 3.78
C LYS A 98 30.46 -5.78 3.46
N TYR A 99 30.96 -5.90 2.22
CA TYR A 99 31.70 -7.07 1.74
C TYR A 99 33.21 -6.85 1.72
N SER A 100 33.72 -5.68 2.10
CA SER A 100 35.13 -5.34 1.93
C SER A 100 36.09 -6.19 2.77
N HIS A 101 35.59 -6.81 3.85
CA HIS A 101 36.32 -7.79 4.65
C HIS A 101 36.67 -9.08 3.87
N LEU A 102 36.00 -9.32 2.74
CA LEU A 102 36.24 -10.46 1.83
C LEU A 102 37.16 -10.11 0.65
N PHE A 103 37.51 -8.83 0.48
CA PHE A 103 38.34 -8.36 -0.64
C PHE A 103 39.84 -8.62 -0.38
N LEU A 104 40.65 -8.56 -1.44
CA LEU A 104 42.11 -8.72 -1.35
C LEU A 104 42.78 -7.62 -0.53
N GLU A 105 42.40 -6.36 -0.76
CA GLU A 105 42.93 -5.23 0.02
C GLU A 105 42.03 -5.01 1.22
N LYS A 106 42.58 -5.19 2.42
CA LYS A 106 41.91 -4.77 3.65
C LYS A 106 41.82 -3.25 3.64
N THR A 107 40.60 -2.75 3.72
CA THR A 107 40.28 -1.36 3.38
C THR A 107 40.57 -0.38 4.51
N HIS A 108 40.62 -0.82 5.77
CA HIS A 108 40.66 0.09 6.91
C HIS A 108 41.03 -0.59 8.26
N GLU A 109 41.67 0.16 9.16
CA GLU A 109 41.89 -0.22 10.57
C GLU A 109 40.75 0.32 11.44
N ASN A 110 40.02 -0.57 12.13
CA ASN A 110 38.85 -0.23 12.95
C ASN A 110 39.13 0.95 13.91
N GLN A 111 38.31 1.99 13.85
CA GLN A 111 38.43 3.18 14.68
C GLN A 111 37.32 3.13 15.72
N ARG A 112 37.58 2.41 16.81
CA ARG A 112 36.61 2.12 17.87
C ARG A 112 36.80 3.05 19.05
N TYR A 113 35.69 3.55 19.57
CA TYR A 113 35.65 4.48 20.69
C TYR A 113 34.59 4.02 21.69
N GLU A 114 34.96 3.97 22.97
CA GLU A 114 34.00 3.77 24.04
C GLU A 114 33.05 4.97 24.13
N ALA A 115 31.75 4.67 24.26
CA ALA A 115 30.71 5.68 24.30
C ALA A 115 29.51 5.19 25.13
N GLN A 116 28.58 6.10 25.37
CA GLN A 116 27.26 5.80 25.90
C GLN A 116 26.19 6.29 24.93
N LYS A 117 25.12 5.51 24.77
CA LYS A 117 23.96 5.82 23.93
C LYS A 117 22.80 6.26 24.81
N GLN A 118 22.19 7.41 24.50
CA GLN A 118 20.92 7.79 25.11
C GLN A 118 19.80 6.84 24.64
N HIS A 119 19.28 6.03 25.56
CA HIS A 119 18.17 5.11 25.33
C HIS A 119 16.82 5.84 25.32
N TRP A 120 15.78 5.24 24.72
CA TRP A 120 14.45 5.85 24.69
C TRP A 120 13.84 6.03 26.09
N SER A 121 14.27 5.24 27.07
CA SER A 121 13.84 5.33 28.47
C SER A 121 14.52 6.47 29.25
N GLY A 122 15.43 7.22 28.63
CA GLY A 122 16.17 8.30 29.30
C GLY A 122 17.51 7.85 29.93
N ILE A 123 17.79 6.55 29.97
CA ILE A 123 19.03 6.01 30.55
C ILE A 123 20.16 5.99 29.51
N LEU A 124 21.39 6.24 29.95
CA LEU A 124 22.60 6.06 29.15
C LEU A 124 23.07 4.61 29.19
N LEU A 125 23.12 3.95 28.04
CA LEU A 125 23.59 2.57 27.91
C LEU A 125 25.02 2.53 27.33
N PRO A 126 25.92 1.69 27.84
CA PRO A 126 27.28 1.57 27.30
C PRO A 126 27.24 1.01 25.87
N THR A 127 28.12 1.51 24.99
CA THR A 127 28.24 1.06 23.60
C THR A 127 29.65 1.35 23.06
N VAL A 128 30.02 0.70 21.96
CA VAL A 128 31.22 1.06 21.21
C VAL A 128 30.81 1.70 19.88
N LEU A 129 31.39 2.85 19.57
CA LEU A 129 31.23 3.50 18.28
C LEU A 129 32.40 3.14 17.37
N ASP A 130 32.11 2.59 16.19
CA ASP A 130 33.12 2.23 15.18
C ASP A 130 32.95 3.10 13.93
N VAL A 131 33.96 3.92 13.64
CA VAL A 131 33.97 4.84 12.49
C VAL A 131 34.54 4.10 11.28
N THR A 132 33.66 3.58 10.43
CA THR A 132 34.03 2.79 9.24
C THR A 132 34.11 3.68 7.98
N PRO A 133 34.60 3.19 6.83
CA PRO A 133 34.63 3.97 5.60
C PRO A 133 33.27 4.49 5.09
N ALA A 134 32.14 3.90 5.50
CA ALA A 134 30.81 4.26 4.98
C ALA A 134 29.73 4.52 6.04
N SER A 135 29.99 4.20 7.30
CA SER A 135 29.03 4.37 8.39
C SER A 135 29.69 4.55 9.75
N LEU A 136 28.98 5.22 10.65
CA LEU A 136 29.20 5.14 12.09
C LEU A 136 28.40 3.94 12.61
N ASN A 137 29.06 2.91 13.14
CA ASN A 137 28.39 1.74 13.69
C ASN A 137 28.27 1.85 15.22
N GLN A 138 27.10 1.50 15.74
CA GLN A 138 26.85 1.27 17.16
C GLN A 138 27.00 -0.22 17.43
N ILE A 139 27.95 -0.59 18.30
CA ILE A 139 28.28 -1.97 18.64
C ILE A 139 27.92 -2.24 20.09
N ASP A 140 27.37 -3.42 20.35
CA ASP A 140 27.10 -3.92 21.70
C ASP A 140 28.41 -4.25 22.42
N VAL A 141 28.53 -3.87 23.69
CA VAL A 141 29.76 -4.09 24.46
C VAL A 141 29.94 -5.57 24.84
N ALA A 142 28.84 -6.30 25.05
CA ALA A 142 28.87 -7.69 25.51
C ALA A 142 28.94 -8.69 24.35
N THR A 143 28.11 -8.52 23.31
CA THR A 143 28.03 -9.48 22.20
C THR A 143 28.95 -9.12 21.02
N HIS A 144 29.44 -7.88 20.96
CA HIS A 144 30.14 -7.32 19.81
C HIS A 144 29.32 -7.26 18.50
N ASP A 145 28.00 -7.44 18.60
CA ASP A 145 27.10 -7.30 17.47
C ASP A 145 26.88 -5.83 17.10
N VAL A 146 26.67 -5.59 15.80
CA VAL A 146 26.29 -4.26 15.31
C VAL A 146 24.80 -4.03 15.60
N LEU A 147 24.50 -3.16 16.57
CA LEU A 147 23.13 -2.79 16.96
C LEU A 147 22.47 -1.79 16.00
N ALA A 148 23.26 -0.93 15.35
CA ALA A 148 22.82 -0.03 14.28
C ALA A 148 24.01 0.48 13.47
N SER A 149 23.75 0.79 12.20
CA SER A 149 24.70 1.47 11.32
C SER A 149 24.09 2.78 10.80
N TYR A 150 24.75 3.90 11.08
CA TYR A 150 24.38 5.22 10.57
C TYR A 150 25.25 5.50 9.34
N ALA A 151 24.76 5.15 8.15
CA ALA A 151 25.50 5.35 6.92
C ALA A 151 25.65 6.85 6.62
N TYR A 152 26.85 7.29 6.22
CA TYR A 152 27.12 8.72 6.01
C TYR A 152 26.22 9.34 4.94
N LYS A 153 25.84 8.56 3.93
CA LYS A 153 24.87 8.98 2.90
C LYS A 153 23.52 9.42 3.49
N ASP A 154 23.15 8.87 4.65
CA ASP A 154 21.87 9.07 5.33
C ASP A 154 21.97 10.01 6.55
N ILE A 155 23.17 10.49 6.93
CA ILE A 155 23.37 11.47 8.01
C ILE A 155 23.21 12.87 7.45
N GLU A 156 22.31 13.66 8.04
CA GLU A 156 22.07 15.06 7.68
C GLU A 156 23.06 15.99 8.36
N ALA A 157 23.16 15.86 9.69
CA ALA A 157 23.91 16.78 10.51
C ALA A 157 24.37 16.14 11.82
N ILE A 158 25.42 16.73 12.39
CA ILE A 158 25.92 16.40 13.73
C ILE A 158 25.88 17.67 14.58
N PHE A 159 25.27 17.58 15.76
CA PHE A 159 25.22 18.66 16.74
C PHE A 159 26.03 18.31 17.99
N ASP A 160 26.74 19.28 18.54
CA ASP A 160 27.30 19.16 19.90
C ASP A 160 26.25 19.53 20.95
N LEU A 161 26.39 18.95 22.15
CA LEU A 161 25.64 19.34 23.33
C LEU A 161 26.48 20.29 24.20
N ASN A 162 25.86 21.39 24.67
CA ASN A 162 26.51 22.38 25.54
C ASN A 162 26.38 22.04 27.04
N ASP A 163 25.36 21.28 27.41
CA ASP A 163 24.98 20.93 28.79
C ASP A 163 25.31 19.46 29.14
N VAL A 164 25.78 18.67 28.17
CA VAL A 164 26.25 17.30 28.36
C VAL A 164 27.71 17.19 27.90
N PRO A 165 28.69 17.14 28.84
CA PRO A 165 30.10 16.99 28.50
C PRO A 165 30.35 15.75 27.64
N GLY A 166 31.05 15.93 26.50
CA GLY A 166 31.30 14.83 25.54
C GLY A 166 30.07 14.38 24.74
N GLY A 167 28.92 15.03 24.92
CA GLY A 167 27.68 14.73 24.20
C GLY A 167 27.69 15.24 22.76
N PHE A 168 27.15 14.43 21.84
CA PHE A 168 26.86 14.82 20.46
C PHE A 168 25.67 14.04 19.91
N ILE A 169 25.03 14.57 18.86
CA ILE A 169 23.81 14.03 18.24
C ILE A 169 24.05 13.79 16.76
N VAL A 170 23.69 12.59 16.28
CA VAL A 170 23.64 12.26 14.85
C VAL A 170 22.19 12.37 14.36
N THR A 171 21.93 13.22 13.37
CA THR A 171 20.59 13.46 12.80
C THR A 171 20.47 12.82 11.42
N MET A 172 19.39 12.09 11.16
CA MET A 172 19.17 11.34 9.92
C MET A 172 18.35 12.14 8.88
N LYS A 173 18.72 12.13 7.59
CA LYS A 173 18.13 12.98 6.52
C LYS A 173 16.63 12.84 6.30
N VAL A 174 16.12 11.60 6.28
CA VAL A 174 14.74 11.34 5.82
C VAL A 174 13.73 11.84 6.87
N THR A 175 13.85 11.31 8.09
CA THR A 175 12.90 11.57 9.18
C THR A 175 13.34 12.71 10.11
N GLY A 176 14.61 13.12 10.08
CA GLY A 176 15.20 14.01 11.07
C GLY A 176 15.47 13.31 12.41
N ARG A 177 15.32 11.97 12.51
CA ARG A 177 15.48 11.25 13.77
C ARG A 177 16.87 11.49 14.35
N MET A 178 16.91 11.82 15.64
CA MET A 178 18.14 12.14 16.35
C MET A 178 18.65 10.97 17.19
N HIS A 179 19.96 10.78 17.17
CA HIS A 179 20.65 9.76 17.93
C HIS A 179 21.76 10.41 18.77
N MET A 180 21.50 10.64 20.06
CA MET A 180 22.48 11.16 21.02
C MET A 180 23.45 10.08 21.53
N PHE A 181 24.73 10.45 21.61
CA PHE A 181 25.82 9.68 22.19
C PHE A 181 26.68 10.57 23.11
N VAL A 182 27.40 9.95 24.04
CA VAL A 182 28.32 10.62 24.96
C VAL A 182 29.67 9.90 24.92
N THR A 183 30.76 10.63 24.68
CA THR A 183 32.12 10.09 24.68
C THR A 183 33.16 11.21 24.85
N PRO A 184 34.27 10.97 25.58
CA PRO A 184 35.35 11.95 25.69
C PRO A 184 36.07 12.20 24.35
N ARG A 185 35.94 11.29 23.37
CA ARG A 185 36.64 11.34 22.08
C ARG A 185 35.78 11.92 20.94
N ARG A 186 34.74 12.72 21.24
CA ARG A 186 33.76 13.19 20.25
C ARG A 186 34.38 13.96 19.08
N GLU A 187 35.41 14.78 19.33
CA GLU A 187 36.07 15.59 18.29
C GLU A 187 36.81 14.73 17.28
N GLU A 188 37.44 13.64 17.73
CA GLU A 188 38.11 12.70 16.85
C GLU A 188 37.12 11.95 15.97
N ILE A 189 36.00 11.51 16.55
CA ILE A 189 34.91 10.85 15.82
C ILE A 189 34.37 11.78 14.73
N LYS A 190 34.03 13.03 15.08
CA LYS A 190 33.50 14.02 14.11
C LYS A 190 34.48 14.26 12.96
N ARG A 191 35.76 14.48 13.27
CA ARG A 191 36.81 14.69 12.25
C ARG A 191 36.95 13.48 11.33
N LYS A 192 37.00 12.27 11.88
CA LYS A 192 37.10 11.03 11.09
C LYS A 192 35.86 10.79 10.24
N LEU A 193 34.69 11.10 10.78
CA LEU A 193 33.42 10.98 10.07
C LEU A 193 33.38 11.92 8.86
N GLU A 194 33.76 13.20 9.04
CA GLU A 194 33.89 14.18 7.96
C GLU A 194 34.93 13.73 6.92
N GLU A 195 36.11 13.31 7.37
CA GLU A 195 37.17 12.78 6.52
C GLU A 195 36.69 11.59 5.67
N TYR A 196 36.05 10.58 6.29
CA TYR A 196 35.68 9.34 5.60
C TYR A 196 34.45 9.50 4.71
N SER A 197 33.45 10.27 5.14
CA SER A 197 32.28 10.57 4.31
C SER A 197 32.71 11.24 2.99
N GLN A 198 33.66 12.18 3.06
CA GLN A 198 34.18 12.83 1.87
C GLN A 198 35.17 11.97 1.08
N LEU A 199 36.10 11.29 1.75
CA LEU A 199 37.12 10.46 1.11
C LEU A 199 36.52 9.30 0.33
N TYR A 200 35.60 8.54 0.93
CA TYR A 200 35.10 7.29 0.36
C TYR A 200 33.80 7.44 -0.43
N LEU A 201 32.89 8.30 0.02
CA LEU A 201 31.57 8.46 -0.61
C LEU A 201 31.40 9.79 -1.35
N ALA A 202 32.24 10.79 -1.08
CA ALA A 202 32.03 12.18 -1.50
C ALA A 202 30.63 12.69 -1.10
N VAL A 203 30.30 12.50 0.18
CA VAL A 203 29.06 12.99 0.80
C VAL A 203 29.44 13.98 1.88
N ASP A 204 28.82 15.15 1.84
CA ASP A 204 28.99 16.16 2.88
C ASP A 204 28.10 15.84 4.09
N VAL A 205 28.72 15.67 5.26
CA VAL A 205 28.03 15.59 6.55
C VAL A 205 28.18 16.93 7.26
N LYS A 206 27.07 17.61 7.56
CA LYS A 206 27.09 18.96 8.13
C LYS A 206 27.42 18.91 9.63
N LEU A 207 28.59 19.39 10.01
CA LEU A 207 28.92 19.66 11.40
C LEU A 207 28.32 21.02 11.79
N GLN A 208 27.43 21.03 12.79
CA GLN A 208 26.71 22.24 13.19
C GLN A 208 27.53 23.05 14.19
N ASN A 209 27.77 24.32 13.86
CA ASN A 209 28.60 25.21 14.68
C ASN A 209 27.90 25.70 15.96
N LYS A 210 26.57 25.66 15.99
CA LYS A 210 25.79 26.06 17.17
C LYS A 210 25.44 24.80 17.98
N PRO A 211 25.95 24.66 19.21
CA PRO A 211 25.57 23.54 20.07
C PRO A 211 24.11 23.68 20.51
N VAL A 212 23.49 22.55 20.82
CA VAL A 212 22.11 22.44 21.33
C VAL A 212 22.11 21.92 22.77
N THR A 213 20.96 21.94 23.42
CA THR A 213 20.77 21.41 24.79
C THR A 213 20.24 19.98 24.77
N ILE A 214 20.33 19.27 25.89
CA ILE A 214 19.69 17.96 26.07
C ILE A 214 18.16 18.08 25.97
N GLN A 215 17.61 19.20 26.43
CA GLN A 215 16.18 19.48 26.31
C GLN A 215 15.73 19.54 24.85
N TYR A 216 16.50 20.23 24.00
CA TYR A 216 16.25 20.27 22.56
C TYR A 216 16.26 18.85 21.96
N PHE A 217 17.20 18.00 22.38
CA PHE A 217 17.21 16.61 21.94
C PHE A 217 15.94 15.87 22.36
N HIS A 218 15.48 15.99 23.60
CA HIS A 218 14.27 15.31 24.06
C HIS A 218 13.01 15.75 23.29
N GLU A 219 12.88 17.05 23.04
CA GLU A 219 11.77 17.65 22.28
C GLU A 219 11.80 17.27 20.79
N ASN A 220 12.98 16.98 20.21
CA ASN A 220 13.15 16.76 18.77
C ASN A 220 13.66 15.36 18.42
N ARG A 221 13.68 14.40 19.36
CA ARG A 221 14.36 13.11 19.15
C ARG A 221 13.79 12.29 17.99
N LEU A 222 12.51 12.47 17.69
CA LEU A 222 11.81 11.77 16.60
C LEU A 222 11.90 12.54 15.27
N GLY A 223 12.62 13.67 15.25
CA GLY A 223 12.76 14.54 14.08
C GLY A 223 11.48 15.28 13.79
N LYS A 224 11.08 15.29 12.51
CA LYS A 224 9.88 15.96 11.99
C LYS A 224 8.56 15.45 12.59
N TYR A 225 8.63 14.36 13.35
CA TYR A 225 7.48 13.64 13.92
C TYR A 225 7.48 13.68 15.45
N SER A 226 8.10 14.71 16.05
CA SER A 226 8.18 14.85 17.50
C SER A 226 6.95 15.53 18.12
N ASP A 227 6.18 16.27 17.32
CA ASP A 227 4.96 16.95 17.79
C ASP A 227 3.82 15.96 18.10
N ASP A 228 2.94 16.35 19.02
CA ASP A 228 1.85 15.51 19.52
C ASP A 228 0.88 15.03 18.43
N GLU A 229 0.72 15.80 17.35
CA GLU A 229 -0.15 15.41 16.22
C GLU A 229 0.31 14.12 15.54
N TYR A 230 1.61 13.85 15.53
CA TYR A 230 2.20 12.64 14.96
C TYR A 230 2.20 11.48 15.95
N ALA A 231 2.26 11.77 17.25
CA ALA A 231 2.38 10.79 18.31
C ALA A 231 1.03 10.32 18.88
N THR A 232 -0.06 11.04 18.63
CA THR A 232 -1.39 10.67 19.15
C THR A 232 -1.90 9.38 18.51
N SER A 233 -2.00 8.31 19.30
CA SER A 233 -2.47 7.00 18.87
C SER A 233 -3.97 7.03 18.55
N THR A 234 -4.35 6.44 17.42
CA THR A 234 -5.73 6.33 16.92
C THR A 234 -6.21 4.88 17.01
N VAL A 235 -5.28 3.94 16.83
CA VAL A 235 -5.46 2.49 17.01
C VAL A 235 -4.22 1.94 17.72
N GLU A 236 -4.40 0.97 18.61
CA GLU A 236 -3.34 0.33 19.36
C GLU A 236 -3.47 -1.19 19.32
N PHE A 237 -2.35 -1.88 19.10
CA PHE A 237 -2.27 -3.32 19.09
C PHE A 237 -1.18 -3.80 20.04
N THR A 238 -1.51 -4.72 20.93
CA THR A 238 -0.50 -5.42 21.73
C THR A 238 0.20 -6.47 20.87
N VAL A 239 1.51 -6.34 20.72
CA VAL A 239 2.35 -7.24 19.92
C VAL A 239 3.62 -7.63 20.67
N LEU A 240 4.24 -8.73 20.26
CA LEU A 240 5.60 -9.08 20.66
C LEU A 240 6.54 -8.69 19.52
N LYS A 241 7.62 -7.98 19.83
CA LYS A 241 8.64 -7.66 18.84
C LYS A 241 9.67 -8.79 18.80
N THR A 242 9.92 -9.36 17.62
CA THR A 242 10.85 -10.49 17.45
C THR A 242 11.97 -10.13 16.47
N ASP A 243 13.00 -10.97 16.41
CA ASP A 243 14.11 -10.89 15.45
C ASP A 243 14.83 -9.52 15.41
N THR A 244 15.25 -9.03 16.57
CA THR A 244 16.07 -7.82 16.64
C THR A 244 17.44 -8.11 17.26
N PRO A 245 18.55 -7.60 16.69
CA PRO A 245 19.87 -7.69 17.33
C PRO A 245 19.95 -7.03 18.72
N ARG A 246 18.95 -6.22 19.06
CA ARG A 246 18.88 -5.42 20.30
C ARG A 246 18.22 -6.15 21.47
N HIS A 247 17.48 -7.22 21.20
CA HIS A 247 16.71 -7.93 22.21
C HIS A 247 16.85 -9.44 21.95
N GLN A 248 17.46 -10.15 22.90
CA GLN A 248 17.46 -11.61 22.88
C GLN A 248 16.06 -12.15 23.19
N ASP A 249 15.32 -11.45 24.05
CA ASP A 249 13.92 -11.73 24.33
C ASP A 249 12.99 -11.08 23.29
N SER A 250 11.73 -11.53 23.24
CA SER A 250 10.68 -10.94 22.39
C SER A 250 9.82 -9.96 23.22
N PRO A 251 10.25 -8.69 23.42
CA PRO A 251 9.59 -7.81 24.37
C PRO A 251 8.18 -7.41 23.88
N PRO A 252 7.23 -7.23 24.81
CA PRO A 252 5.92 -6.69 24.48
C PRO A 252 6.02 -5.22 24.06
N ARG A 253 5.24 -4.83 23.07
CA ARG A 253 5.11 -3.46 22.57
C ARG A 253 3.64 -3.15 22.28
N LEU A 254 3.27 -1.89 22.45
CA LEU A 254 2.05 -1.36 21.85
C LEU A 254 2.42 -0.81 20.47
N LEU A 255 1.97 -1.49 19.41
CA LEU A 255 2.06 -1.00 18.04
C LEU A 255 0.86 -0.08 17.79
N CYS A 256 1.13 1.21 17.80
CA CYS A 256 0.12 2.25 17.66
C CYS A 256 0.20 2.87 16.26
N LEU A 257 -0.95 3.27 15.73
CA LEU A 257 -1.05 4.04 14.49
C LEU A 257 -1.56 5.43 14.85
N SER A 258 -0.96 6.46 14.24
CA SER A 258 -1.55 7.80 14.17
C SER A 258 -2.05 8.07 12.75
N GLN A 259 -2.45 9.30 12.45
CA GLN A 259 -2.83 9.66 11.08
C GLN A 259 -1.69 9.39 10.10
N THR A 260 -0.46 9.71 10.47
CA THR A 260 0.69 9.74 9.56
C THR A 260 1.82 8.80 9.94
N CYS A 261 1.78 8.17 11.13
CA CYS A 261 2.90 7.39 11.67
C CYS A 261 2.50 6.04 12.28
N ILE A 262 3.46 5.11 12.26
CA ILE A 262 3.51 3.90 13.08
C ILE A 262 4.41 4.21 14.28
N ILE A 263 3.91 3.93 15.48
CA ILE A 263 4.57 4.23 16.73
C ILE A 263 4.68 2.94 17.54
N GLU A 264 5.88 2.58 17.95
CA GLU A 264 6.07 1.56 18.99
C GLU A 264 6.13 2.27 20.33
N ARG A 265 5.28 1.86 21.27
CA ARG A 265 5.31 2.30 22.67
C ARG A 265 5.66 1.16 23.60
N ASP A 266 6.30 1.54 24.69
CA ASP A 266 6.47 0.67 25.84
C ASP A 266 5.12 0.51 26.56
N PRO A 267 4.62 -0.71 26.82
CA PRO A 267 3.31 -0.90 27.43
C PRO A 267 3.18 -0.36 28.86
N GLU A 268 4.28 -0.33 29.62
CA GLU A 268 4.25 0.08 31.03
C GLU A 268 4.33 1.60 31.20
N SER A 269 5.32 2.22 30.57
CA SER A 269 5.56 3.67 30.67
C SER A 269 4.82 4.50 29.64
N TYR A 270 4.24 3.85 28.61
CA TYR A 270 3.63 4.48 27.44
C TYR A 270 4.59 5.37 26.63
N HIS A 271 5.90 5.35 26.93
CA HIS A 271 6.90 6.11 26.21
C HIS A 271 7.08 5.61 24.77
N VAL A 272 7.29 6.55 23.84
CA VAL A 272 7.57 6.21 22.44
C VAL A 272 8.97 5.60 22.33
N VAL A 273 9.05 4.35 21.90
CA VAL A 273 10.30 3.64 21.62
C VAL A 273 10.82 4.03 20.24
N THR A 274 9.94 4.08 19.25
CA THR A 274 10.24 4.54 17.89
C THR A 274 8.99 5.04 17.21
N CYS A 275 9.16 6.03 16.33
CA CYS A 275 8.14 6.53 15.42
C CYS A 275 8.65 6.42 13.98
N ARG A 276 7.81 5.97 13.06
CA ARG A 276 8.11 5.85 11.63
C ARG A 276 6.93 6.32 10.80
N PRO A 277 7.13 7.07 9.70
CA PRO A 277 6.03 7.56 8.89
C PRO A 277 5.37 6.41 8.12
N LEU A 278 4.04 6.41 8.04
CA LEU A 278 3.25 5.42 7.31
C LEU A 278 3.63 5.39 5.82
N VAL A 279 3.89 6.55 5.22
CA VAL A 279 4.29 6.67 3.81
C VAL A 279 5.55 5.86 3.48
N THR A 280 6.44 5.62 4.45
CA THR A 280 7.68 4.86 4.25
C THR A 280 7.51 3.34 4.25
N VAL A 281 6.29 2.84 4.49
CA VAL A 281 5.97 1.41 4.45
C VAL A 281 5.87 0.95 3.01
N MET A 282 6.73 0.01 2.61
CA MET A 282 6.73 -0.53 1.26
C MET A 282 5.79 -1.72 1.12
N SER A 283 5.91 -2.68 2.04
CA SER A 283 5.17 -3.92 1.97
C SER A 283 4.96 -4.50 3.37
N LEU A 284 3.96 -5.35 3.49
CA LEU A 284 3.64 -6.06 4.72
C LEU A 284 3.75 -7.56 4.46
N ILE A 285 4.53 -8.26 5.28
CA ILE A 285 4.76 -9.69 5.11
C ILE A 285 3.81 -10.46 6.03
N ARG A 286 2.95 -11.28 5.45
CA ARG A 286 2.08 -12.24 6.15
C ARG A 286 2.80 -13.58 6.17
N ASP A 287 3.27 -14.01 7.34
CA ASP A 287 4.03 -15.25 7.46
C ASP A 287 3.11 -16.48 7.30
N GLU A 288 3.41 -17.39 6.37
CA GLU A 288 2.55 -18.55 6.13
C GLU A 288 2.75 -19.66 7.18
N GLN A 289 3.94 -19.73 7.79
CA GLN A 289 4.27 -20.78 8.75
C GLN A 289 3.80 -20.43 10.16
N ASN A 290 3.93 -19.16 10.55
CA ASN A 290 3.51 -18.66 11.84
C ASN A 290 2.27 -17.75 11.71
N PRO A 291 1.07 -18.22 12.08
CA PRO A 291 -0.18 -17.46 11.90
C PRO A 291 -0.25 -16.17 12.72
N ARG A 292 0.64 -15.99 13.71
CA ARG A 292 0.73 -14.78 14.53
C ARG A 292 1.75 -13.78 14.00
N GLN A 293 2.69 -14.22 13.16
CA GLN A 293 3.83 -13.41 12.75
C GLN A 293 3.55 -12.59 11.50
N PHE A 294 3.97 -11.32 11.54
CA PHE A 294 4.01 -10.45 10.37
C PHE A 294 5.25 -9.57 10.39
N LYS A 295 5.61 -9.03 9.24
CA LYS A 295 6.73 -8.10 9.11
C LYS A 295 6.33 -6.83 8.38
N ILE A 296 6.99 -5.73 8.70
CA ILE A 296 6.84 -4.45 8.01
C ILE A 296 8.16 -4.14 7.31
N GLU A 297 8.12 -4.06 5.98
CA GLU A 297 9.25 -3.61 5.14
C GLU A 297 9.14 -2.11 4.90
N TYR A 298 10.26 -1.41 5.10
CA TYR A 298 10.35 0.02 4.87
C TYR A 298 11.23 0.35 3.67
N GLU A 299 11.03 1.52 3.08
CA GLU A 299 11.78 2.04 1.94
C GLU A 299 13.29 2.23 2.21
N ASP A 300 13.68 2.40 3.47
CA ASP A 300 15.08 2.43 3.91
C ASP A 300 15.75 1.03 3.90
N GLY A 301 14.98 -0.02 3.59
CA GLY A 301 15.40 -1.42 3.58
C GLY A 301 15.48 -2.06 4.95
N SER A 302 15.00 -1.40 6.00
CA SER A 302 14.83 -2.04 7.29
C SER A 302 13.55 -2.89 7.33
N LEU A 303 13.63 -3.95 8.13
CA LEU A 303 12.55 -4.89 8.38
C LEU A 303 12.23 -4.89 9.88
N ARG A 304 10.95 -4.98 10.23
CA ARG A 304 10.50 -5.14 11.62
C ARG A 304 9.56 -6.32 11.72
N THR A 305 9.89 -7.30 12.54
CA THR A 305 9.08 -8.51 12.78
C THR A 305 8.29 -8.36 14.07
N TYR A 306 7.02 -8.75 14.01
CA TYR A 306 6.10 -8.73 15.13
C TYR A 306 5.29 -10.03 15.19
N GLN A 307 4.81 -10.38 16.38
CA GLN A 307 3.79 -11.39 16.57
C GLN A 307 2.56 -10.78 17.26
N GLY A 308 1.37 -11.06 16.74
CA GLY A 308 0.09 -10.59 17.28
C GLY A 308 -1.00 -11.66 17.17
N ALA A 309 -1.96 -11.67 18.09
CA ALA A 309 -3.07 -12.63 18.07
C ALA A 309 -4.00 -12.44 16.85
N ASN A 310 -4.22 -11.19 16.43
CA ASN A 310 -5.13 -10.84 15.33
C ASN A 310 -4.35 -10.31 14.11
N ARG A 311 -3.32 -11.05 13.68
CA ARG A 311 -2.38 -10.64 12.63
C ARG A 311 -3.07 -10.01 11.41
N ASP A 312 -4.03 -10.72 10.81
CA ASP A 312 -4.68 -10.27 9.56
C ASP A 312 -5.53 -9.01 9.79
N SER A 313 -6.08 -8.81 10.99
CA SER A 313 -6.76 -7.55 11.35
C SER A 313 -5.78 -6.38 11.48
N ILE A 314 -4.59 -6.63 12.05
CA ILE A 314 -3.51 -5.64 12.14
C ILE A 314 -3.06 -5.26 10.73
N LEU A 315 -2.83 -6.25 9.86
CA LEU A 315 -2.43 -6.05 8.47
C LEU A 315 -3.48 -5.27 7.67
N ALA A 316 -4.77 -5.63 7.79
CA ALA A 316 -5.85 -4.90 7.12
C ALA A 316 -5.89 -3.42 7.58
N THR A 317 -5.74 -3.16 8.88
CA THR A 317 -5.72 -1.80 9.43
C THR A 317 -4.50 -1.02 8.93
N LEU A 318 -3.31 -1.65 8.90
CA LEU A 318 -2.08 -1.04 8.41
C LEU A 318 -2.18 -0.65 6.93
N ILE A 319 -2.72 -1.53 6.08
CA ILE A 319 -2.90 -1.23 4.65
C ILE A 319 -3.76 0.01 4.45
N ASP A 320 -4.91 0.08 5.11
CA ASP A 320 -5.83 1.21 4.98
C ASP A 320 -5.20 2.52 5.45
N CYS A 321 -4.51 2.50 6.60
CA CYS A 321 -3.81 3.68 7.13
C CYS A 321 -2.70 4.16 6.17
N VAL A 322 -1.88 3.25 5.65
CA VAL A 322 -0.80 3.59 4.72
C VAL A 322 -1.34 4.08 3.36
N ARG A 323 -2.40 3.46 2.83
CA ARG A 323 -3.07 3.92 1.60
C ARG A 323 -3.79 5.25 1.81
N GLY A 324 -4.38 5.48 2.98
CA GLY A 324 -5.05 6.73 3.37
C GLY A 324 -4.09 7.93 3.41
N GLU A 325 -2.84 7.70 3.79
CA GLU A 325 -1.75 8.69 3.73
C GLU A 325 -1.21 8.95 2.31
N GLY A 326 -1.75 8.25 1.30
CA GLY A 326 -1.42 8.45 -0.11
C GLY A 326 -0.42 7.47 -0.69
N ASN A 327 0.14 6.54 0.10
CA ASN A 327 1.01 5.49 -0.43
C ASN A 327 0.17 4.36 -1.06
N LYS A 328 -0.03 4.46 -2.38
CA LYS A 328 -0.77 3.48 -3.19
C LYS A 328 0.01 2.17 -3.46
N ASN A 329 1.29 2.09 -3.05
CA ASN A 329 2.18 0.98 -3.36
C ASN A 329 2.22 -0.12 -2.28
N VAL A 330 1.72 0.16 -1.09
CA VAL A 330 1.66 -0.84 -0.01
C VAL A 330 0.77 -2.02 -0.41
N HIS A 331 1.27 -3.22 -0.13
CA HIS A 331 0.58 -4.48 -0.35
C HIS A 331 1.04 -5.53 0.66
N VAL A 332 0.18 -6.52 0.89
CA VAL A 332 0.52 -7.72 1.66
C VAL A 332 1.06 -8.80 0.72
N LYS A 333 2.07 -9.53 1.20
CA LYS A 333 2.66 -10.67 0.52
C LYS A 333 3.18 -11.73 1.49
N MET A 334 3.39 -12.95 1.02
CA MET A 334 3.91 -14.06 1.81
C MET A 334 5.42 -13.98 2.07
N LYS A 335 6.18 -13.37 1.15
CA LYS A 335 7.65 -13.37 1.16
C LYS A 335 8.26 -11.97 1.13
N GLU A 336 9.35 -11.81 1.88
CA GLU A 336 10.21 -10.61 1.87
C GLU A 336 10.66 -10.22 0.46
N THR A 337 10.89 -8.91 0.24
CA THR A 337 11.39 -8.39 -1.02
C THR A 337 12.82 -8.87 -1.27
N SER A 338 13.01 -9.62 -2.35
CA SER A 338 14.34 -10.09 -2.74
C SER A 338 15.21 -8.93 -3.24
N ARG A 339 16.11 -8.43 -2.38
CA ARG A 339 17.09 -7.39 -2.72
C ARG A 339 18.03 -7.79 -3.86
N GLY A 340 18.26 -9.09 -4.06
CA GLY A 340 19.02 -9.62 -5.20
C GLY A 340 18.29 -9.53 -6.54
N LYS A 341 16.97 -9.33 -6.52
CA LYS A 341 16.14 -9.19 -7.73
C LYS A 341 15.77 -7.74 -8.02
N ARG A 342 15.80 -6.87 -7.00
CA ARG A 342 15.63 -5.42 -7.11
C ARG A 342 16.88 -4.74 -7.70
N LEU A 343 16.74 -3.94 -8.76
CA LEU A 343 17.87 -3.30 -9.47
C LEU A 343 18.23 -1.88 -8.97
N GLY A 344 17.79 -1.49 -7.79
CA GLY A 344 18.18 -0.23 -7.16
C GLY A 344 17.73 -0.13 -5.71
N PRO A 345 17.93 1.03 -5.07
CA PRO A 345 17.37 1.30 -3.76
C PRO A 345 15.86 1.08 -3.72
N LEU A 346 15.37 0.78 -2.52
CA LEU A 346 13.97 0.48 -2.29
C LEU A 346 13.07 1.73 -2.32
N HIS A 347 13.63 2.90 -1.98
CA HIS A 347 12.95 4.20 -2.00
C HIS A 347 12.98 4.91 -3.37
N SER A 348 13.68 4.37 -4.38
CA SER A 348 13.82 5.04 -5.69
C SER A 348 12.94 4.43 -6.77
N HIS A 349 12.48 5.26 -7.70
CA HIS A 349 11.91 4.78 -8.95
C HIS A 349 13.03 4.43 -9.93
N LEU A 350 12.85 3.36 -10.71
CA LEU A 350 13.84 2.92 -11.70
C LEU A 350 13.57 3.51 -13.07
N GLU A 351 14.59 3.55 -13.92
CA GLU A 351 14.53 3.99 -15.31
C GLU A 351 13.57 3.13 -16.16
N ALA A 352 13.00 3.71 -17.23
CA ALA A 352 12.03 3.05 -18.11
C ALA A 352 12.57 1.79 -18.78
N GLU A 353 13.87 1.76 -19.08
CA GLU A 353 14.59 0.63 -19.65
C GLU A 353 14.55 -0.59 -18.72
N VAL A 354 14.50 -0.39 -17.40
CA VAL A 354 14.39 -1.47 -16.43
C VAL A 354 13.01 -2.11 -16.51
N GLU A 355 11.94 -1.30 -16.54
CA GLU A 355 10.57 -1.82 -16.70
C GLU A 355 10.43 -2.59 -18.02
N ALA A 356 10.92 -2.02 -19.13
CA ALA A 356 10.87 -2.64 -20.45
C ALA A 356 11.64 -3.98 -20.51
N ALA A 357 12.82 -4.06 -19.91
CA ALA A 357 13.60 -5.29 -19.83
C ALA A 357 12.84 -6.39 -19.06
N HIS A 358 12.20 -6.05 -17.93
CA HIS A 358 11.43 -7.00 -17.15
C HIS A 358 10.15 -7.46 -17.85
N LEU A 359 9.46 -6.59 -18.61
CA LEU A 359 8.32 -7.00 -19.45
C LEU A 359 8.76 -8.00 -20.52
N LYS A 360 9.89 -7.78 -21.18
CA LYS A 360 10.46 -8.69 -22.19
C LYS A 360 10.83 -10.04 -21.56
N LEU A 361 11.54 -10.04 -20.44
CA LEU A 361 11.88 -11.25 -19.69
C LEU A 361 10.61 -12.01 -19.28
N LEU A 362 9.61 -11.31 -18.75
CA LEU A 362 8.35 -11.92 -18.34
C LEU A 362 7.63 -12.56 -19.53
N ARG A 363 7.45 -11.84 -20.64
CA ARG A 363 6.83 -12.36 -21.87
C ARG A 363 7.52 -13.65 -22.33
N ASP A 364 8.84 -13.69 -22.29
CA ASP A 364 9.63 -14.81 -22.78
C ASP A 364 9.65 -16.00 -21.79
N SER A 365 9.25 -15.80 -20.53
CA SER A 365 9.28 -16.80 -19.45
C SER A 365 7.92 -17.35 -19.02
N ILE A 366 6.80 -16.68 -19.32
CA ILE A 366 5.46 -17.18 -18.99
C ILE A 366 5.24 -18.60 -19.54
N GLY A 367 4.76 -19.51 -18.67
CA GLY A 367 4.52 -20.92 -18.99
C GLY A 367 5.78 -21.79 -19.08
N LYS A 368 6.95 -21.26 -18.69
CA LYS A 368 8.24 -21.99 -18.70
C LYS A 368 8.79 -22.16 -17.28
N LYS A 369 9.79 -23.04 -17.13
CA LYS A 369 10.44 -23.37 -15.84
C LYS A 369 10.97 -22.14 -15.07
N ASN A 370 11.37 -21.07 -15.74
CA ASN A 370 11.93 -19.86 -15.12
C ASN A 370 10.88 -18.76 -14.88
N MET A 371 9.58 -19.06 -15.03
CA MET A 371 8.50 -18.08 -14.85
C MET A 371 8.49 -17.44 -13.47
N ALA A 372 8.61 -18.24 -12.40
CA ALA A 372 8.56 -17.74 -11.03
C ALA A 372 9.67 -16.69 -10.76
N ASP A 373 10.89 -16.93 -11.26
CA ASP A 373 11.99 -15.96 -11.14
C ASP A 373 11.70 -14.67 -11.91
N ALA A 374 11.18 -14.77 -13.14
CA ALA A 374 10.82 -13.60 -13.95
C ALA A 374 9.70 -12.77 -13.31
N VAL A 375 8.69 -13.44 -12.73
CA VAL A 375 7.59 -12.81 -11.99
C VAL A 375 8.11 -12.10 -10.74
N GLU A 376 8.93 -12.75 -9.93
CA GLU A 376 9.49 -12.14 -8.70
C GLU A 376 10.39 -10.94 -9.04
N ARG A 377 11.21 -11.03 -10.09
CA ARG A 377 12.01 -9.90 -10.60
C ARG A 377 11.14 -8.75 -11.07
N PHE A 378 10.08 -9.02 -11.83
CA PHE A 378 9.13 -7.98 -12.25
C PHE A 378 8.49 -7.29 -11.03
N ASN A 379 7.98 -8.05 -10.06
CA ASN A 379 7.35 -7.52 -8.86
C ASN A 379 8.30 -6.69 -7.97
N CYS A 380 9.60 -7.04 -7.94
CA CYS A 380 10.61 -6.26 -7.22
C CYS A 380 10.96 -4.93 -7.90
N ASN A 381 10.72 -4.80 -9.21
CA ASN A 381 11.17 -3.63 -9.99
C ASN A 381 10.02 -2.72 -10.44
N VAL A 382 8.79 -3.20 -10.44
CA VAL A 382 7.59 -2.43 -10.79
C VAL A 382 6.78 -2.12 -9.53
N PRO A 383 6.42 -0.85 -9.27
CA PRO A 383 5.59 -0.49 -8.12
C PRO A 383 4.25 -1.20 -8.12
N TYR A 384 3.66 -1.42 -6.94
CA TYR A 384 2.37 -2.10 -6.85
C TYR A 384 1.31 -1.34 -7.65
N SER A 385 1.31 0.00 -7.62
CA SER A 385 0.39 0.90 -8.34
C SER A 385 0.45 0.78 -9.87
N GLY A 386 1.36 0.00 -10.45
CA GLY A 386 1.51 -0.23 -11.88
C GLY A 386 2.78 0.35 -12.46
N LEU A 387 2.93 0.24 -13.78
CA LEU A 387 4.12 0.69 -14.51
C LEU A 387 4.17 2.22 -14.62
N LEU A 388 5.26 2.82 -14.15
CA LEU A 388 5.41 4.28 -14.06
C LEU A 388 5.59 4.92 -15.43
N HIS A 389 6.30 4.24 -16.33
CA HIS A 389 6.70 4.79 -17.63
C HIS A 389 5.73 4.43 -18.76
N SER A 390 4.61 3.80 -18.40
CA SER A 390 3.51 3.46 -19.30
C SER A 390 2.53 4.62 -19.53
N VAL A 391 2.56 5.65 -18.68
CA VAL A 391 1.69 6.82 -18.78
C VAL A 391 2.24 7.78 -19.83
N THR A 392 1.42 8.09 -20.83
CA THR A 392 1.78 8.82 -22.04
C THR A 392 1.88 10.32 -21.76
N GLN A 393 3.09 10.90 -21.88
CA GLN A 393 3.19 12.30 -22.29
C GLN A 393 2.74 12.38 -23.76
N ASP A 394 1.81 13.27 -24.08
CA ASP A 394 1.29 13.45 -25.44
C ASP A 394 2.44 13.78 -26.42
N GLY A 395 2.79 12.82 -27.28
CA GLY A 395 3.87 12.98 -28.27
C GLY A 395 3.87 11.89 -29.35
N LEU A 396 4.55 12.17 -30.47
CA LEU A 396 4.55 11.39 -31.72
C LEU A 396 5.12 9.95 -31.63
N PHE A 397 5.66 9.52 -30.49
CA PHE A 397 6.30 8.21 -30.30
C PHE A 397 5.47 7.23 -29.42
N LYS A 398 4.14 7.39 -29.40
CA LYS A 398 3.17 6.69 -28.54
C LYS A 398 3.20 5.15 -28.61
N ASP A 399 3.37 4.55 -29.79
CA ASP A 399 3.04 3.13 -30.01
C ASP A 399 4.01 2.11 -29.40
N ASN A 400 5.24 2.49 -29.04
CA ASN A 400 6.26 1.49 -28.65
C ASN A 400 6.23 1.08 -27.17
N ARG A 401 5.53 1.80 -26.28
CA ARG A 401 5.57 1.55 -24.82
C ARG A 401 4.38 0.74 -24.29
N GLU A 402 3.28 0.71 -25.02
CA GLU A 402 2.05 0.00 -24.65
C GLU A 402 2.10 -1.48 -25.05
N ARG A 403 2.71 -1.74 -26.22
CA ARG A 403 2.82 -3.07 -26.82
C ARG A 403 3.45 -4.14 -25.89
N PRO A 404 4.54 -3.87 -25.15
CA PRO A 404 5.13 -4.88 -24.27
C PRO A 404 4.18 -5.38 -23.17
N ILE A 405 3.29 -4.53 -22.64
CA ILE A 405 2.30 -4.92 -21.63
C ILE A 405 1.29 -5.90 -22.25
N LEU A 406 0.76 -5.58 -23.44
CA LEU A 406 -0.18 -6.43 -24.16
C LEU A 406 0.44 -7.77 -24.57
N GLU A 407 1.73 -7.78 -24.95
CA GLU A 407 2.46 -9.01 -25.28
C GLU A 407 2.59 -9.95 -24.08
N VAL A 408 2.84 -9.42 -22.87
CA VAL A 408 2.85 -10.21 -21.64
C VAL A 408 1.46 -10.78 -21.34
N LEU A 409 0.42 -9.94 -21.38
CA LEU A 409 -0.95 -10.40 -21.16
C LEU A 409 -1.35 -11.47 -22.19
N GLN A 410 -0.90 -11.35 -23.44
CA GLN A 410 -1.13 -12.35 -24.47
C GLN A 410 -0.40 -13.66 -24.19
N ALA A 411 0.81 -13.59 -23.62
CA ALA A 411 1.54 -14.77 -23.19
C ALA A 411 0.78 -15.51 -22.07
N ILE A 412 0.22 -14.78 -21.09
CA ILE A 412 -0.63 -15.37 -20.03
C ILE A 412 -1.84 -16.08 -20.64
N VAL A 413 -2.51 -15.46 -21.62
CA VAL A 413 -3.64 -16.10 -22.33
C VAL A 413 -3.24 -17.39 -23.03
N ARG A 414 -2.13 -17.36 -23.78
CA ARG A 414 -1.65 -18.52 -24.54
C ARG A 414 -1.22 -19.67 -23.64
N CYS A 415 -0.69 -19.35 -22.47
CA CYS A 415 -0.14 -20.31 -21.52
C CYS A 415 -1.12 -20.66 -20.39
N LYS A 416 -2.40 -20.28 -20.47
CA LYS A 416 -3.39 -20.48 -19.39
C LYS A 416 -3.50 -21.92 -18.88
N GLU A 417 -3.27 -22.90 -19.75
CA GLU A 417 -3.33 -24.33 -19.41
C GLU A 417 -2.05 -24.83 -18.73
N SER A 418 -0.92 -24.14 -18.94
CA SER A 418 0.38 -24.48 -18.32
C SER A 418 0.51 -24.02 -16.87
N PHE A 419 -0.42 -23.19 -16.37
CA PHE A 419 -0.48 -22.84 -14.94
C PHE A 419 -1.11 -23.99 -14.17
N ASP A 420 -0.29 -24.97 -13.82
CA ASP A 420 -0.68 -26.05 -12.93
C ASP A 420 -0.58 -25.59 -11.47
N PHE A 421 -1.73 -25.25 -10.89
CA PHE A 421 -1.83 -24.78 -9.51
C PHE A 421 -1.49 -25.89 -8.52
N ASP A 422 -1.57 -27.16 -8.89
CA ASP A 422 -1.23 -28.27 -8.01
C ASP A 422 0.29 -28.43 -7.84
N THR A 423 1.06 -27.97 -8.83
CA THR A 423 2.52 -28.00 -8.81
C THR A 423 3.15 -26.72 -8.24
N PHE A 424 2.52 -25.56 -8.41
CA PHE A 424 3.02 -24.29 -7.85
C PHE A 424 2.76 -24.18 -6.36
N CYS A 425 3.74 -23.60 -5.65
CA CYS A 425 3.51 -23.22 -4.25
C CYS A 425 2.70 -21.92 -4.17
N ASP A 426 2.07 -21.68 -3.02
CA ASP A 426 1.19 -20.54 -2.83
C ASP A 426 1.94 -19.20 -3.06
N GLU A 427 3.22 -19.11 -2.71
CA GLU A 427 4.02 -17.91 -2.92
C GLU A 427 4.20 -17.57 -4.42
N GLU A 428 4.33 -18.58 -5.28
CA GLU A 428 4.46 -18.40 -6.72
C GLU A 428 3.14 -17.93 -7.34
N ILE A 429 2.02 -18.48 -6.87
CA ILE A 429 0.67 -18.11 -7.32
C ILE A 429 0.33 -16.69 -6.84
N GLU A 430 0.65 -16.35 -5.59
CA GLU A 430 0.48 -15.00 -5.04
C GLU A 430 1.30 -13.99 -5.86
N ALA A 431 2.58 -14.29 -6.12
CA ALA A 431 3.43 -13.43 -6.92
C ALA A 431 2.89 -13.24 -8.34
N LEU A 432 2.28 -14.26 -8.95
CA LEU A 432 1.62 -14.15 -10.25
C LEU A 432 0.41 -13.21 -10.19
N TYR A 433 -0.45 -13.31 -9.16
CA TYR A 433 -1.56 -12.36 -8.99
C TYR A 433 -1.08 -10.93 -8.83
N GLN A 434 -0.04 -10.72 -8.01
CA GLN A 434 0.57 -9.41 -7.80
C GLN A 434 1.23 -8.86 -9.07
N CYS A 435 1.74 -9.71 -9.96
CA CYS A 435 2.26 -9.33 -11.26
C CYS A 435 1.13 -8.90 -12.20
N ILE A 436 0.07 -9.70 -12.31
CA ILE A 436 -1.13 -9.37 -13.10
C ILE A 436 -1.75 -8.06 -12.61
N ARG A 437 -1.88 -7.89 -11.29
CA ARG A 437 -2.37 -6.66 -10.65
C ARG A 437 -1.60 -5.43 -11.13
N ARG A 438 -0.26 -5.49 -11.17
CA ARG A 438 0.60 -4.40 -11.66
C ARG A 438 0.39 -4.13 -13.15
N LEU A 439 0.21 -5.18 -13.97
CA LEU A 439 -0.07 -5.03 -15.40
C LEU A 439 -1.42 -4.33 -15.62
N VAL A 440 -2.49 -4.78 -14.94
CA VAL A 440 -3.85 -4.22 -15.10
C VAL A 440 -4.04 -2.87 -14.39
N ALA A 441 -3.15 -2.50 -13.48
CA ALA A 441 -3.11 -1.18 -12.89
C ALA A 441 -2.64 -0.09 -13.87
N SER A 442 -1.99 -0.47 -14.98
CA SER A 442 -1.70 0.46 -16.09
C SER A 442 -2.95 0.70 -16.94
N LYS A 443 -3.05 1.87 -17.58
CA LYS A 443 -4.16 2.22 -18.49
C LYS A 443 -4.41 1.16 -19.56
N ILE A 444 -3.33 0.64 -20.15
CA ILE A 444 -3.40 -0.34 -21.22
C ILE A 444 -3.79 -1.71 -20.70
N GLY A 445 -3.26 -2.14 -19.57
CA GLY A 445 -3.68 -3.41 -18.96
C GLY A 445 -5.13 -3.37 -18.47
N PHE A 446 -5.58 -2.23 -17.94
CA PHE A 446 -6.96 -2.01 -17.52
C PHE A 446 -7.93 -2.12 -18.71
N GLN A 447 -7.56 -1.56 -19.86
CA GLN A 447 -8.31 -1.68 -21.12
C GLN A 447 -8.25 -3.08 -21.72
N ALA A 448 -7.09 -3.74 -21.66
CA ALA A 448 -6.86 -5.05 -22.23
C ALA A 448 -7.82 -6.10 -21.67
N PHE A 449 -8.25 -5.98 -20.40
CA PHE A 449 -9.12 -6.96 -19.76
C PHE A 449 -10.36 -7.35 -20.59
N THR A 450 -11.04 -6.38 -21.20
CA THR A 450 -12.21 -6.64 -22.06
C THR A 450 -11.91 -6.56 -23.55
N GLN A 451 -10.81 -5.92 -23.95
CA GLN A 451 -10.48 -5.70 -25.35
C GLN A 451 -9.62 -6.81 -25.94
N GLN A 452 -8.81 -7.48 -25.11
CA GLN A 452 -7.91 -8.55 -25.54
C GLN A 452 -8.62 -9.91 -25.54
N PRO A 453 -8.71 -10.59 -26.70
CA PRO A 453 -9.39 -11.88 -26.79
C PRO A 453 -8.79 -12.94 -25.85
N GLY A 454 -9.64 -13.62 -25.08
CA GLY A 454 -9.23 -14.72 -24.20
C GLY A 454 -8.66 -14.28 -22.84
N LEU A 455 -8.41 -12.99 -22.61
CA LEU A 455 -7.83 -12.51 -21.35
C LEU A 455 -8.80 -12.69 -20.18
N ARG A 456 -10.06 -12.28 -20.35
CA ARG A 456 -11.11 -12.44 -19.35
C ARG A 456 -11.26 -13.90 -18.91
N GLU A 457 -11.37 -14.82 -19.86
CA GLU A 457 -11.56 -16.25 -19.60
C GLU A 457 -10.35 -16.85 -18.89
N SER A 458 -9.14 -16.46 -19.32
CA SER A 458 -7.88 -16.91 -18.71
C SER A 458 -7.76 -16.43 -17.27
N LEU A 459 -8.01 -15.15 -17.00
CA LEU A 459 -7.98 -14.60 -15.65
C LEU A 459 -9.06 -15.21 -14.75
N GLY A 460 -10.28 -15.40 -15.29
CA GLY A 460 -11.35 -16.08 -14.55
C GLY A 460 -10.96 -17.50 -14.13
N LEU A 461 -10.31 -18.25 -15.02
CA LEU A 461 -9.81 -19.59 -14.70
C LEU A 461 -8.74 -19.56 -13.60
N LEU A 462 -7.77 -18.64 -13.69
CA LEU A 462 -6.73 -18.49 -12.67
C LEU A 462 -7.36 -18.19 -11.30
N VAL A 463 -8.25 -17.21 -11.24
CA VAL A 463 -8.95 -16.82 -10.00
C VAL A 463 -9.71 -18.00 -9.41
N VAL A 464 -10.53 -18.71 -10.19
CA VAL A 464 -11.29 -19.86 -9.68
C VAL A 464 -10.36 -20.96 -9.15
N ARG A 465 -9.26 -21.26 -9.85
CA ARG A 465 -8.26 -22.23 -9.37
C ARG A 465 -7.62 -21.80 -8.05
N GLY A 466 -7.27 -20.51 -7.91
CA GLY A 466 -6.71 -19.98 -6.66
C GLY A 466 -7.70 -19.97 -5.50
N LEU A 467 -8.97 -19.64 -5.77
CA LEU A 467 -10.03 -19.67 -4.75
C LEU A 467 -10.27 -21.11 -4.23
N ASN A 468 -10.08 -22.12 -5.07
CA ASN A 468 -10.26 -23.53 -4.68
C ASN A 468 -9.11 -24.11 -3.83
N LYS A 469 -8.00 -23.37 -3.64
CA LYS A 469 -6.88 -23.78 -2.78
C LYS A 469 -7.13 -23.56 -1.29
N ASP A 470 -8.24 -22.90 -0.92
CA ASP A 470 -8.61 -22.55 0.46
C ASP A 470 -7.52 -21.83 1.28
N SER A 471 -6.63 -21.11 0.58
CA SER A 471 -5.60 -20.25 1.16
C SER A 471 -6.12 -18.81 1.27
N GLU A 472 -6.08 -18.23 2.48
CA GLU A 472 -6.52 -16.87 2.74
C GLU A 472 -5.68 -15.83 1.98
N ALA A 473 -4.37 -16.05 1.90
CA ALA A 473 -3.45 -15.15 1.21
C ALA A 473 -3.65 -15.20 -0.32
N LEU A 474 -3.87 -16.38 -0.90
CA LEU A 474 -4.22 -16.49 -2.33
C LEU A 474 -5.56 -15.85 -2.64
N THR A 475 -6.56 -16.07 -1.77
CA THR A 475 -7.89 -15.46 -1.91
C THR A 475 -7.79 -13.94 -1.85
N TYR A 476 -7.06 -13.40 -0.87
CA TYR A 476 -6.81 -11.98 -0.74
C TYR A 476 -6.12 -11.40 -1.99
N ALA A 477 -5.02 -12.00 -2.44
CA ALA A 477 -4.27 -11.52 -3.60
C ALA A 477 -5.09 -11.56 -4.90
N ALA A 478 -5.91 -12.61 -5.09
CA ALA A 478 -6.81 -12.71 -6.22
C ALA A 478 -7.88 -11.61 -6.20
N VAL A 479 -8.52 -11.37 -5.05
CA VAL A 479 -9.57 -10.35 -4.93
C VAL A 479 -9.00 -8.93 -5.01
N ASP A 480 -7.82 -8.64 -4.44
CA ASP A 480 -7.17 -7.32 -4.59
C ASP A 480 -6.76 -7.06 -6.05
N MET A 481 -6.35 -8.10 -6.80
CA MET A 481 -6.13 -8.01 -8.24
C MET A 481 -7.42 -7.69 -9.01
N LEU A 482 -8.54 -8.31 -8.65
CA LEU A 482 -9.85 -7.99 -9.24
C LEU A 482 -10.30 -6.56 -8.89
N CYS A 483 -9.99 -6.07 -7.69
CA CYS A 483 -10.26 -4.69 -7.29
C CYS A 483 -9.57 -3.68 -8.21
N ALA A 484 -8.34 -3.96 -8.65
CA ALA A 484 -7.63 -3.13 -9.63
C ALA A 484 -8.29 -3.08 -11.02
N LEU A 485 -9.19 -4.03 -11.33
CA LEU A 485 -10.04 -4.02 -12.53
C LEU A 485 -11.40 -3.34 -12.30
N MET A 486 -11.85 -3.22 -11.04
CA MET A 486 -13.09 -2.55 -10.67
C MET A 486 -12.94 -1.02 -10.57
N HIS A 487 -11.74 -0.54 -10.18
CA HIS A 487 -11.43 0.88 -10.08
C HIS A 487 -10.03 1.17 -10.66
N PRO A 488 -9.89 2.09 -11.64
CA PRO A 488 -8.60 2.42 -12.21
C PRO A 488 -7.60 2.91 -11.17
N MET A 489 -6.35 2.41 -11.24
CA MET A 489 -5.25 2.78 -10.34
C MET A 489 -4.35 3.90 -10.89
N HIS A 490 -4.77 4.55 -11.98
CA HIS A 490 -4.06 5.60 -12.69
C HIS A 490 -4.96 6.84 -12.88
N ASP A 491 -4.35 8.01 -13.08
CA ASP A 491 -5.09 9.28 -13.15
C ASP A 491 -5.87 9.46 -14.47
N ASP A 492 -5.54 8.68 -15.51
CA ASP A 492 -6.22 8.65 -16.82
C ASP A 492 -7.57 7.91 -16.77
N TYR A 493 -8.51 8.36 -15.93
CA TYR A 493 -9.80 7.69 -15.74
C TYR A 493 -10.62 7.57 -17.04
N ASP A 494 -10.86 6.33 -17.47
CA ASP A 494 -11.80 6.00 -18.53
C ASP A 494 -13.03 5.32 -17.90
N LEU A 495 -14.05 6.12 -17.61
CA LEU A 495 -15.31 5.64 -17.02
C LEU A 495 -15.99 4.59 -17.90
N LYS A 496 -15.83 4.68 -19.22
CA LYS A 496 -16.43 3.72 -20.13
C LYS A 496 -15.74 2.38 -19.98
N GLN A 497 -14.41 2.37 -19.96
CA GLN A 497 -13.67 1.14 -19.72
C GLN A 497 -13.99 0.56 -18.33
N GLU A 498 -14.11 1.41 -17.30
CA GLU A 498 -14.55 0.98 -15.95
C GLU A 498 -15.91 0.26 -16.00
N GLN A 499 -16.90 0.80 -16.73
CA GLN A 499 -18.21 0.16 -16.92
C GLN A 499 -18.10 -1.23 -17.58
N HIS A 500 -17.27 -1.38 -18.60
CA HIS A 500 -17.09 -2.66 -19.30
C HIS A 500 -16.41 -3.70 -18.40
N ASN A 501 -15.38 -3.29 -17.65
CA ASN A 501 -14.70 -4.17 -16.69
C ASN A 501 -15.69 -4.64 -15.62
N LYS A 502 -16.44 -3.72 -15.00
CA LYS A 502 -17.48 -4.07 -14.00
C LYS A 502 -18.54 -4.99 -14.56
N SER A 503 -19.10 -4.70 -15.74
CA SER A 503 -20.12 -5.57 -16.35
C SER A 503 -19.56 -6.98 -16.63
N SER A 504 -18.29 -7.08 -17.02
CA SER A 504 -17.63 -8.36 -17.25
C SER A 504 -17.38 -9.18 -15.98
N LEU A 505 -16.98 -8.52 -14.89
CA LEU A 505 -16.71 -9.16 -13.59
C LEU A 505 -18.00 -9.55 -12.87
N LEU A 506 -18.99 -8.65 -12.87
CA LEU A 506 -20.25 -8.83 -12.16
C LEU A 506 -21.27 -9.69 -12.93
N GLY A 507 -21.05 -9.94 -14.22
CA GLY A 507 -21.98 -10.70 -15.05
C GLY A 507 -22.03 -12.21 -14.77
N ASN A 508 -21.11 -12.76 -13.97
CA ASN A 508 -21.10 -14.19 -13.61
C ASN A 508 -21.64 -14.41 -12.19
N VAL A 509 -22.94 -14.72 -12.10
CA VAL A 509 -23.66 -14.92 -10.83
C VAL A 509 -23.11 -16.10 -10.02
N ASN A 510 -22.62 -17.16 -10.66
CA ASN A 510 -22.06 -18.32 -9.94
C ASN A 510 -20.75 -17.96 -9.25
N PHE A 511 -19.89 -17.21 -9.95
CA PHE A 511 -18.66 -16.68 -9.37
C PHE A 511 -18.96 -15.75 -8.19
N LEU A 512 -19.91 -14.82 -8.34
CA LEU A 512 -20.32 -13.92 -7.27
C LEU A 512 -20.86 -14.67 -6.05
N ASN A 513 -21.69 -15.70 -6.24
CA ASN A 513 -22.15 -16.54 -5.13
C ASN A 513 -20.97 -17.20 -4.41
N SER A 514 -20.06 -17.85 -5.15
CA SER A 514 -18.90 -18.50 -4.55
C SER A 514 -18.03 -17.53 -3.73
N LEU A 515 -17.80 -16.32 -4.25
CA LEU A 515 -17.05 -15.27 -3.56
C LEU A 515 -17.78 -14.80 -2.29
N LEU A 516 -19.09 -14.57 -2.38
CA LEU A 516 -19.91 -14.12 -1.26
C LEU A 516 -20.12 -15.19 -0.19
N ASP A 517 -20.17 -16.47 -0.57
CA ASP A 517 -20.23 -17.58 0.38
C ASP A 517 -18.93 -17.69 1.18
N LYS A 518 -17.77 -17.58 0.51
CA LYS A 518 -16.47 -17.50 1.20
C LYS A 518 -16.41 -16.30 2.15
N TRP A 519 -16.82 -15.11 1.70
CA TRP A 519 -16.88 -13.93 2.56
C TRP A 519 -17.81 -14.11 3.75
N SER A 520 -19.00 -14.68 3.55
CA SER A 520 -19.95 -14.95 4.63
C SER A 520 -19.37 -15.93 5.64
N ASN A 521 -18.65 -16.96 5.19
CA ASN A 521 -17.99 -17.92 6.08
C ASN A 521 -16.94 -17.22 6.96
N TYR A 522 -16.05 -16.43 6.37
CA TYR A 522 -15.04 -15.66 7.12
C TYR A 522 -15.65 -14.64 8.09
N ALA A 523 -16.72 -13.95 7.66
CA ALA A 523 -17.45 -13.01 8.50
C ALA A 523 -18.08 -13.67 9.74
N LEU A 524 -18.66 -14.86 9.55
CA LEU A 524 -19.31 -15.61 10.63
C LEU A 524 -18.31 -16.30 11.56
N SER A 525 -17.17 -16.76 11.03
CA SER A 525 -16.10 -17.37 11.83
C SER A 525 -15.20 -16.35 12.54
N GLY A 526 -15.26 -15.07 12.17
CA GLY A 526 -14.37 -14.04 12.70
C GLY A 526 -12.91 -14.21 12.27
N SER A 527 -12.67 -14.80 11.09
CA SER A 527 -11.33 -15.04 10.53
C SER A 527 -11.15 -14.37 9.16
N GLY A 528 -9.98 -14.53 8.53
CA GLY A 528 -9.74 -14.04 7.17
C GLY A 528 -9.91 -12.52 6.99
N ALA A 529 -9.52 -11.70 7.96
CA ALA A 529 -9.77 -10.24 7.93
C ALA A 529 -9.25 -9.55 6.66
N LEU A 530 -8.11 -10.00 6.10
CA LEU A 530 -7.61 -9.49 4.81
C LEU A 530 -8.57 -9.81 3.65
N VAL A 531 -9.04 -11.06 3.58
CA VAL A 531 -10.03 -11.49 2.58
C VAL A 531 -11.33 -10.70 2.71
N VAL A 532 -11.83 -10.56 3.95
CA VAL A 532 -13.02 -9.76 4.25
C VAL A 532 -12.83 -8.33 3.75
N CYS A 533 -11.70 -7.70 4.06
CA CYS A 533 -11.39 -6.34 3.60
C CYS A 533 -11.41 -6.24 2.07
N ALA A 534 -10.73 -7.13 1.36
CA ALA A 534 -10.68 -7.11 -0.11
C ALA A 534 -12.05 -7.33 -0.76
N VAL A 535 -12.89 -8.23 -0.20
CA VAL A 535 -14.26 -8.43 -0.69
C VAL A 535 -15.14 -7.21 -0.42
N LEU A 536 -15.02 -6.58 0.75
CA LEU A 536 -15.74 -5.34 1.06
C LEU A 536 -15.32 -4.20 0.12
N ASP A 537 -14.04 -4.10 -0.26
CA ASP A 537 -13.59 -3.15 -1.29
C ASP A 537 -14.20 -3.46 -2.66
N PHE A 538 -14.17 -4.72 -3.09
CA PHE A 538 -14.82 -5.16 -4.33
C PHE A 538 -16.30 -4.79 -4.38
N LEU A 539 -17.04 -5.04 -3.28
CA LEU A 539 -18.45 -4.68 -3.13
C LEU A 539 -18.66 -3.17 -3.06
N THR A 540 -17.76 -2.43 -2.41
CA THR A 540 -17.79 -0.97 -2.36
C THR A 540 -17.68 -0.38 -3.76
N PHE A 541 -16.76 -0.88 -4.58
CA PHE A 541 -16.61 -0.43 -5.98
C PHE A 541 -17.82 -0.79 -6.85
N ALA A 542 -18.57 -1.84 -6.50
CA ALA A 542 -19.76 -2.27 -7.24
C ALA A 542 -21.04 -1.54 -6.80
N LEU A 543 -21.28 -1.40 -5.50
CA LEU A 543 -22.57 -1.03 -4.92
C LEU A 543 -22.61 0.37 -4.30
N CYS A 544 -21.48 0.94 -3.89
CA CYS A 544 -21.47 2.18 -3.10
C CYS A 544 -21.19 3.40 -3.97
N HIS A 545 -21.86 4.52 -3.68
CA HIS A 545 -21.58 5.81 -4.31
C HIS A 545 -20.19 6.32 -3.92
N PRO A 546 -19.42 6.98 -4.83
CA PRO A 546 -19.77 7.29 -6.23
C PRO A 546 -19.45 6.14 -7.21
N TYR A 547 -18.81 5.06 -6.76
CA TYR A 547 -18.35 3.99 -7.65
C TYR A 547 -19.49 3.24 -8.36
N SER A 548 -20.65 3.10 -7.73
CA SER A 548 -21.79 2.36 -8.30
C SER A 548 -22.48 3.03 -9.49
N GLU A 549 -22.12 4.28 -9.80
CA GLU A 549 -22.64 4.99 -10.98
C GLU A 549 -22.11 4.40 -12.30
N THR A 550 -20.96 3.71 -12.26
CA THR A 550 -20.41 2.96 -13.40
C THR A 550 -20.79 1.48 -13.36
N THR A 551 -21.64 1.04 -12.43
CA THR A 551 -22.17 -0.32 -12.40
C THR A 551 -23.46 -0.40 -13.22
N GLU A 552 -23.53 -1.35 -14.15
CA GLU A 552 -24.74 -1.58 -14.95
C GLU A 552 -25.92 -1.99 -14.06
N GLY A 553 -27.11 -1.42 -14.30
CA GLY A 553 -28.28 -1.59 -13.42
C GLY A 553 -28.68 -3.05 -13.16
N ARG A 554 -28.64 -3.91 -14.18
CA ARG A 554 -28.95 -5.33 -14.02
C ARG A 554 -27.96 -6.05 -13.09
N ASN A 555 -26.67 -5.76 -13.25
CA ASN A 555 -25.63 -6.36 -12.41
C ASN A 555 -25.68 -5.80 -10.98
N PHE A 556 -25.99 -4.50 -10.84
CA PHE A 556 -26.23 -3.87 -9.55
C PHE A 556 -27.38 -4.56 -8.79
N ASP A 557 -28.55 -4.68 -9.42
CA ASP A 557 -29.74 -5.27 -8.82
C ASP A 557 -29.50 -6.74 -8.43
N SER A 558 -28.87 -7.53 -9.32
CA SER A 558 -28.52 -8.93 -9.05
C SER A 558 -27.55 -9.06 -7.86
N LEU A 559 -26.50 -8.23 -7.80
CA LEU A 559 -25.54 -8.27 -6.70
C LEU A 559 -26.17 -7.82 -5.37
N LEU A 560 -27.03 -6.81 -5.40
CA LEU A 560 -27.75 -6.32 -4.22
C LEU A 560 -28.66 -7.41 -3.63
N GLU A 561 -29.34 -8.19 -4.48
CA GLU A 561 -30.14 -9.34 -4.07
C GLU A 561 -29.28 -10.43 -3.41
N LEU A 562 -28.12 -10.75 -3.99
CA LEU A 562 -27.18 -11.71 -3.41
C LEU A 562 -26.65 -11.27 -2.04
N MET A 563 -26.37 -9.99 -1.86
CA MET A 563 -25.95 -9.42 -0.58
C MET A 563 -27.08 -9.45 0.45
N THR A 564 -28.31 -9.17 0.02
CA THR A 564 -29.49 -9.21 0.89
C THR A 564 -29.69 -10.60 1.50
N LYS A 565 -29.54 -11.67 0.70
CA LYS A 565 -29.60 -13.07 1.18
C LYS A 565 -28.58 -13.39 2.26
N ARG A 566 -27.50 -12.62 2.35
CA ARG A 566 -26.40 -12.75 3.32
C ARG A 566 -26.34 -11.57 4.29
N GLY A 567 -27.39 -10.75 4.38
CA GLY A 567 -27.36 -9.48 5.10
C GLY A 567 -27.02 -9.62 6.59
N ARG A 568 -27.40 -10.73 7.23
CA ARG A 568 -27.03 -11.00 8.63
C ARG A 568 -25.51 -11.06 8.85
N ALA A 569 -24.74 -11.56 7.88
CA ALA A 569 -23.28 -11.59 7.96
C ALA A 569 -22.66 -10.18 7.96
N LEU A 570 -23.31 -9.17 7.36
CA LEU A 570 -22.82 -7.78 7.42
C LEU A 570 -22.80 -7.25 8.86
N PHE A 571 -23.77 -7.63 9.69
CA PHE A 571 -23.87 -7.13 11.06
C PHE A 571 -22.71 -7.58 11.96
N LYS A 572 -22.07 -8.72 11.65
CA LYS A 572 -20.85 -9.17 12.35
C LYS A 572 -19.70 -8.19 12.19
N HIS A 573 -19.60 -7.53 11.03
CA HIS A 573 -18.51 -6.58 10.76
C HIS A 573 -18.57 -5.31 11.60
N PHE A 574 -19.74 -4.91 12.12
CA PHE A 574 -19.86 -3.75 13.00
C PHE A 574 -19.20 -3.94 14.37
N GLN A 575 -18.76 -5.16 14.69
CA GLN A 575 -18.03 -5.51 15.91
C GLN A 575 -16.53 -5.75 15.63
N HIS A 576 -16.10 -5.65 14.37
CA HIS A 576 -14.75 -6.00 13.98
C HIS A 576 -13.71 -4.98 14.51
N PRO A 577 -12.54 -5.40 15.02
CA PRO A 577 -11.52 -4.49 15.54
C PRO A 577 -10.90 -3.57 14.47
N CYS A 578 -10.97 -3.96 13.20
CA CYS A 578 -10.50 -3.15 12.07
C CYS A 578 -11.59 -2.20 11.58
N LEU A 579 -11.37 -0.88 11.74
CA LEU A 579 -12.33 0.16 11.33
C LEU A 579 -12.57 0.19 9.81
N THR A 580 -11.63 -0.25 8.99
CA THR A 580 -11.81 -0.36 7.53
C THR A 580 -12.91 -1.35 7.18
N ILE A 581 -12.96 -2.49 7.88
CA ILE A 581 -14.01 -3.51 7.72
C ILE A 581 -15.36 -2.94 8.18
N VAL A 582 -15.40 -2.24 9.31
CA VAL A 582 -16.61 -1.55 9.80
C VAL A 582 -17.10 -0.54 8.77
N LYS A 583 -16.20 0.28 8.20
CA LYS A 583 -16.49 1.27 7.17
C LYS A 583 -17.04 0.63 5.90
N GLY A 584 -16.38 -0.40 5.37
CA GLY A 584 -16.84 -1.13 4.17
C GLY A 584 -18.23 -1.73 4.36
N ALA A 585 -18.46 -2.42 5.47
CA ALA A 585 -19.78 -2.97 5.80
C ALA A 585 -20.85 -1.88 5.95
N SER A 586 -20.47 -0.73 6.52
CA SER A 586 -21.38 0.40 6.69
C SER A 586 -21.80 1.03 5.36
N LEU A 587 -20.87 1.18 4.41
CA LEU A 587 -21.16 1.70 3.07
C LEU A 587 -22.09 0.75 2.30
N ILE A 588 -21.86 -0.56 2.41
CA ILE A 588 -22.70 -1.57 1.76
C ILE A 588 -24.10 -1.60 2.39
N MET A 589 -24.20 -1.58 3.72
CA MET A 589 -25.48 -1.52 4.42
C MET A 589 -26.31 -0.29 4.00
N ARG A 590 -25.65 0.86 3.87
CA ARG A 590 -26.28 2.07 3.34
C ARG A 590 -26.84 1.85 1.93
N ALA A 591 -26.06 1.25 1.03
CA ALA A 591 -26.52 0.95 -0.33
C ALA A 591 -27.73 -0.02 -0.34
N ILE A 592 -27.74 -1.03 0.54
CA ILE A 592 -28.86 -1.97 0.68
C ILE A 592 -30.15 -1.25 1.11
N ILE A 593 -30.08 -0.36 2.10
CA ILE A 593 -31.28 0.33 2.60
C ILE A 593 -31.77 1.42 1.63
N GLU A 594 -30.85 2.23 1.08
CA GLU A 594 -31.22 3.32 0.18
C GLU A 594 -31.79 2.80 -1.15
N GLU A 595 -31.20 1.75 -1.72
CA GLU A 595 -31.46 1.33 -3.10
C GLU A 595 -32.27 0.02 -3.22
N GLY A 596 -32.33 -0.78 -2.14
CA GLY A 596 -33.04 -2.07 -2.07
C GLY A 596 -34.56 -1.95 -2.15
N GLU A 597 -35.25 -3.08 -2.16
CA GLU A 597 -36.72 -3.08 -2.07
C GLU A 597 -37.18 -2.69 -0.65
N SER A 598 -38.37 -2.12 -0.52
CA SER A 598 -38.86 -1.63 0.78
C SER A 598 -38.94 -2.73 1.84
N GLU A 599 -39.27 -3.96 1.45
CA GLU A 599 -39.28 -5.13 2.34
C GLU A 599 -37.88 -5.48 2.83
N VAL A 600 -36.88 -5.45 1.93
CA VAL A 600 -35.47 -5.67 2.27
C VAL A 600 -34.96 -4.60 3.23
N ALA A 601 -35.27 -3.34 2.96
CA ALA A 601 -34.89 -2.24 3.83
C ALA A 601 -35.48 -2.43 5.23
N SER A 602 -36.79 -2.68 5.32
CA SER A 602 -37.48 -2.94 6.60
C SER A 602 -36.86 -4.12 7.35
N HIS A 603 -36.55 -5.21 6.65
CA HIS A 603 -35.87 -6.36 7.25
C HIS A 603 -34.48 -6.01 7.82
N MET A 604 -33.66 -5.25 7.07
CA MET A 604 -32.33 -4.82 7.56
C MET A 604 -32.43 -3.82 8.72
N GLN A 605 -33.45 -2.97 8.73
CA GLN A 605 -33.72 -2.04 9.84
C GLN A 605 -34.06 -2.78 11.13
N GLU A 606 -34.89 -3.83 11.04
CA GLU A 606 -35.20 -4.70 12.18
C GLU A 606 -33.97 -5.52 12.64
N LEU A 607 -33.18 -6.04 11.69
CA LEU A 607 -31.92 -6.72 12.03
C LEU A 607 -30.93 -5.80 12.75
N ALA A 608 -30.90 -4.50 12.42
CA ALA A 608 -30.04 -3.54 13.11
C ALA A 608 -30.40 -3.39 14.59
N LEU A 609 -31.67 -3.58 14.96
CA LEU A 609 -32.14 -3.64 16.34
C LEU A 609 -31.74 -4.97 16.98
N SER A 610 -32.06 -6.10 16.32
CA SER A 610 -31.84 -7.44 16.88
C SER A 610 -30.35 -7.81 17.03
N GLU A 611 -29.47 -7.27 16.19
CA GLU A 611 -28.02 -7.53 16.23
C GLU A 611 -27.23 -6.48 17.04
N SER A 612 -27.90 -5.63 17.81
CA SER A 612 -27.32 -4.52 18.61
C SER A 612 -26.58 -3.44 17.81
N ALA A 613 -26.67 -3.46 16.48
CA ALA A 613 -25.90 -2.56 15.62
C ALA A 613 -26.33 -1.10 15.77
N LEU A 614 -27.63 -0.84 15.93
CA LEU A 614 -28.12 0.52 16.18
C LEU A 614 -27.47 1.13 17.43
N LEU A 615 -27.41 0.38 18.55
CA LEU A 615 -26.82 0.86 19.80
C LEU A 615 -25.32 1.17 19.64
N ARG A 616 -24.57 0.31 18.94
CA ARG A 616 -23.14 0.53 18.68
C ARG A 616 -22.90 1.78 17.84
N HIS A 617 -23.68 1.95 16.78
CA HIS A 617 -23.54 3.13 15.93
C HIS A 617 -24.04 4.41 16.63
N LEU A 618 -25.05 4.34 17.53
CA LEU A 618 -25.43 5.46 18.39
C LEU A 618 -24.28 5.88 19.30
N LEU A 619 -23.60 4.92 19.93
CA LEU A 619 -22.43 5.20 20.76
C LEU A 619 -21.33 5.94 19.97
N ILE A 620 -21.02 5.48 18.75
CA ILE A 620 -20.06 6.15 17.86
C ILE A 620 -20.57 7.54 17.44
N ALA A 621 -21.83 7.65 17.02
CA ALA A 621 -22.39 8.89 16.49
C ALA A 621 -22.48 10.01 17.54
N PHE A 622 -22.75 9.65 18.79
CA PHE A 622 -22.93 10.54 19.94
C PHE A 622 -21.63 10.93 20.61
N PHE A 623 -20.69 9.98 20.77
CA PHE A 623 -19.56 10.17 21.69
C PHE A 623 -18.18 10.16 21.01
N THR A 624 -18.09 10.10 19.68
CA THR A 624 -16.82 10.40 18.98
C THR A 624 -16.47 11.88 19.13
N SER A 625 -15.29 12.16 19.69
CA SER A 625 -14.77 13.52 19.85
C SER A 625 -14.49 14.19 18.51
N LYS A 626 -14.72 15.51 18.43
CA LYS A 626 -14.31 16.33 17.27
C LYS A 626 -12.79 16.36 17.06
N THR A 627 -12.01 16.10 18.11
CA THR A 627 -10.54 16.02 18.04
C THR A 627 -10.05 14.68 17.47
N ASP A 628 -10.89 13.65 17.45
CA ASP A 628 -10.57 12.31 16.96
C ASP A 628 -10.84 12.20 15.44
N LYS A 629 -10.04 12.94 14.65
CA LYS A 629 -10.22 13.04 13.19
C LYS A 629 -10.38 11.69 12.47
N PRO A 630 -9.64 10.61 12.82
CA PRO A 630 -9.78 9.31 12.16
C PRO A 630 -11.14 8.65 12.39
N ARG A 631 -11.68 8.77 13.61
CA ARG A 631 -13.01 8.25 13.92
C ARG A 631 -14.14 9.13 13.41
N LEU A 632 -13.86 10.38 13.00
CA LEU A 632 -14.88 11.24 12.38
C LEU A 632 -15.48 10.63 11.11
N GLY A 633 -14.68 9.98 10.27
CA GLY A 633 -15.18 9.28 9.09
C GLY A 633 -16.22 8.22 9.46
N GLN A 634 -15.89 7.38 10.45
CA GLN A 634 -16.80 6.37 10.97
C GLN A 634 -18.03 6.99 11.65
N CYS A 635 -17.85 8.05 12.44
CA CYS A 635 -18.94 8.78 13.08
C CYS A 635 -19.95 9.31 12.06
N ARG A 636 -19.48 9.91 10.96
CA ARG A 636 -20.35 10.40 9.87
C ARG A 636 -21.18 9.27 9.25
N ILE A 637 -20.53 8.15 8.94
CA ILE A 637 -21.22 7.00 8.35
C ILE A 637 -22.22 6.41 9.36
N SER A 638 -21.88 6.33 10.65
CA SER A 638 -22.80 5.91 11.70
C SER A 638 -24.03 6.82 11.79
N ARG A 639 -23.87 8.15 11.72
CA ARG A 639 -24.98 9.11 11.71
C ARG A 639 -25.91 8.88 10.52
N GLN A 640 -25.36 8.62 9.34
CA GLN A 640 -26.13 8.29 8.15
C GLN A 640 -26.90 6.97 8.33
N LEU A 641 -26.23 5.92 8.82
CA LEU A 641 -26.88 4.63 9.08
C LEU A 641 -28.01 4.73 10.11
N ILE A 642 -27.84 5.47 11.20
CA ILE A 642 -28.90 5.70 12.19
C ILE A 642 -30.11 6.37 11.52
N SER A 643 -29.88 7.40 10.70
CA SER A 643 -30.98 8.09 10.02
C SER A 643 -31.78 7.18 9.08
N LEU A 644 -31.09 6.20 8.46
CA LEU A 644 -31.67 5.21 7.58
C LEU A 644 -32.35 4.08 8.38
N TRP A 645 -31.75 3.61 9.47
CA TRP A 645 -32.30 2.53 10.30
C TRP A 645 -33.59 2.91 11.01
N LEU A 646 -33.76 4.20 11.31
CA LEU A 646 -34.93 4.75 12.00
C LEU A 646 -36.00 5.31 11.03
N ALA A 647 -35.68 5.46 9.74
CA ALA A 647 -36.63 5.95 8.75
C ALA A 647 -37.77 4.94 8.56
N ASN A 648 -39.01 5.36 8.84
CA ASN A 648 -40.21 4.51 8.74
C ASN A 648 -40.11 3.20 9.57
N ASN A 649 -39.39 3.22 10.70
CA ASN A 649 -39.23 2.07 11.59
C ASN A 649 -39.80 2.39 12.99
N ASP A 650 -41.01 1.93 13.28
CA ASP A 650 -41.71 2.21 14.54
C ASP A 650 -40.99 1.61 15.76
N ASN A 651 -40.46 0.38 15.65
CA ASN A 651 -39.72 -0.26 16.73
C ASN A 651 -38.45 0.52 17.10
N GLY A 652 -37.72 0.97 16.08
CA GLY A 652 -36.54 1.81 16.27
C GLY A 652 -36.87 3.16 16.89
N ASN A 653 -37.95 3.81 16.45
CA ASN A 653 -38.39 5.08 17.03
C ASN A 653 -38.87 4.93 18.48
N LEU A 654 -39.57 3.84 18.82
CA LEU A 654 -39.93 3.51 20.20
C LEU A 654 -38.69 3.31 21.09
N LEU A 655 -37.63 2.68 20.56
CA LEU A 655 -36.37 2.57 21.27
C LEU A 655 -35.74 3.95 21.52
N MET A 656 -35.73 4.84 20.51
CA MET A 656 -35.21 6.21 20.67
C MET A 656 -35.99 7.01 21.72
N GLN A 657 -37.32 6.87 21.78
CA GLN A 657 -38.16 7.48 22.81
C GLN A 657 -37.87 6.97 24.23
N LYS A 658 -37.41 5.73 24.35
CA LYS A 658 -36.97 5.16 25.65
C LYS A 658 -35.55 5.60 26.02
N LEU A 659 -34.67 5.76 25.03
CA LEU A 659 -33.26 6.12 25.24
C LEU A 659 -33.06 7.62 25.53
N LEU A 660 -33.84 8.48 24.89
CA LEU A 660 -33.59 9.93 24.87
C LEU A 660 -34.79 10.72 25.40
N PRO A 661 -34.56 11.80 26.16
CA PRO A 661 -35.62 12.70 26.59
C PRO A 661 -36.37 13.32 25.40
N GLY A 662 -37.70 13.49 25.54
CA GLY A 662 -38.54 14.08 24.49
C GLY A 662 -38.10 15.48 24.03
N GLY A 663 -37.53 16.29 24.93
CA GLY A 663 -37.00 17.62 24.58
C GLY A 663 -35.81 17.57 23.61
N LEU A 664 -35.00 16.51 23.61
CA LEU A 664 -33.95 16.31 22.60
C LEU A 664 -34.52 15.79 21.28
N LEU A 665 -35.49 14.88 21.35
CA LEU A 665 -36.14 14.31 20.16
C LEU A 665 -36.89 15.38 19.37
N ALA A 666 -37.42 16.42 20.03
CA ALA A 666 -38.05 17.56 19.36
C ALA A 666 -37.15 18.27 18.32
N PHE A 667 -35.82 18.16 18.43
CA PHE A 667 -34.91 18.72 17.42
C PHE A 667 -34.93 17.95 16.10
N LEU A 668 -35.39 16.69 16.07
CA LEU A 668 -35.57 15.93 14.83
C LEU A 668 -36.68 16.52 13.95
N ASP A 669 -37.67 17.16 14.57
CA ASP A 669 -38.81 17.76 13.87
C ASP A 669 -38.65 19.27 13.65
N SER A 670 -37.57 19.87 14.16
CA SER A 670 -37.31 21.30 13.99
C SER A 670 -36.91 21.62 12.54
N THR A 671 -37.32 22.80 12.09
CA THR A 671 -36.95 23.38 10.78
C THR A 671 -35.64 24.17 10.83
N ASP A 672 -35.03 24.34 12.01
CA ASP A 672 -33.78 25.07 12.17
C ASP A 672 -32.61 24.35 11.50
N THR A 673 -31.67 25.10 10.93
CA THR A 673 -30.48 24.53 10.30
C THR A 673 -29.34 24.41 11.29
N ALA A 674 -28.66 23.26 11.31
CA ALA A 674 -27.38 23.13 12.00
C ALA A 674 -26.32 24.03 11.34
N PRO A 675 -25.30 24.50 12.09
CA PRO A 675 -24.14 25.13 11.48
C PRO A 675 -23.50 24.22 10.45
N ALA A 676 -22.95 24.80 9.39
CA ALA A 676 -22.21 24.05 8.37
C ALA A 676 -21.05 23.30 9.04
N ASP A 677 -20.96 21.99 8.78
CA ASP A 677 -19.83 21.18 9.20
C ASP A 677 -18.73 21.35 8.13
N ASP A 678 -17.55 21.85 8.51
CA ASP A 678 -16.41 22.18 7.61
C ASP A 678 -15.76 20.95 6.91
N LEU A 679 -16.46 19.83 6.90
CA LEU A 679 -15.91 18.49 6.73
C LEU A 679 -16.24 17.86 5.37
N ASP A 680 -16.95 18.59 4.49
CA ASP A 680 -17.30 18.20 3.13
C ASP A 680 -16.24 18.71 2.13
N ASN A 681 -15.17 17.94 1.92
CA ASN A 681 -14.31 18.13 0.75
C ASN A 681 -13.68 16.80 0.32
N ASN A 682 -13.82 16.48 -0.97
CA ASN A 682 -13.25 15.34 -1.72
C ASN A 682 -14.14 14.09 -1.87
N ILE A 683 -15.32 14.25 -2.47
CA ILE A 683 -16.03 13.14 -3.14
C ILE A 683 -15.61 13.14 -4.63
N ARG A 684 -15.30 11.96 -5.19
CA ARG A 684 -15.03 11.78 -6.62
C ARG A 684 -16.25 12.24 -7.44
N ASP A 685 -16.05 13.22 -8.31
CA ASP A 685 -17.09 13.76 -9.18
C ASP A 685 -17.09 13.06 -10.55
N ASN A 686 -17.88 11.99 -10.66
CA ASN A 686 -18.02 11.25 -11.92
C ASN A 686 -18.71 12.07 -13.02
N LEU A 687 -19.54 13.06 -12.66
CA LEU A 687 -20.18 13.93 -13.64
C LEU A 687 -19.14 14.80 -14.33
N LYS A 688 -18.25 15.43 -13.55
CA LYS A 688 -17.10 16.17 -14.08
C LYS A 688 -16.21 15.28 -14.95
N LEU A 689 -15.88 14.07 -14.50
CA LEU A 689 -15.09 13.12 -15.28
C LEU A 689 -15.77 12.74 -16.62
N ALA A 690 -17.10 12.54 -16.61
CA ALA A 690 -17.86 12.24 -17.83
C ALA A 690 -17.90 13.44 -18.80
N GLN A 691 -18.04 14.66 -18.28
CA GLN A 691 -17.97 15.90 -19.06
C GLN A 691 -16.57 16.09 -19.68
N ASP A 692 -15.51 15.89 -18.90
CA ASP A 692 -14.12 15.96 -19.37
C ASP A 692 -13.85 14.93 -20.48
N HIS A 693 -14.37 13.71 -20.33
CA HIS A 693 -14.27 12.67 -21.37
C HIS A 693 -15.04 13.04 -22.65
N ALA A 694 -16.23 13.62 -22.53
CA ALA A 694 -16.99 14.12 -23.67
C ALA A 694 -16.25 15.26 -24.40
N ASN A 695 -15.67 16.19 -23.63
CA ASN A 695 -14.89 17.32 -24.16
C ASN A 695 -13.61 16.86 -24.86
N LYS A 696 -12.85 15.90 -24.28
CA LYS A 696 -11.66 15.31 -24.92
C LYS A 696 -11.98 14.59 -26.23
N ASN A 697 -13.20 14.04 -26.37
CA ASN A 697 -13.65 13.35 -27.57
C ASN A 697 -14.45 14.22 -28.56
N GLN A 698 -14.62 15.52 -28.30
CA GLN A 698 -15.22 16.44 -29.29
C GLN A 698 -14.29 16.59 -30.50
N ARG A 699 -14.62 15.87 -31.59
CA ARG A 699 -13.99 16.05 -32.90
C ARG A 699 -14.48 17.34 -33.56
N ASN A 700 -13.60 17.97 -34.33
CA ASN A 700 -13.91 19.18 -35.12
C ASN A 700 -15.16 18.94 -36.00
N PRO A 701 -16.22 19.77 -35.89
CA PRO A 701 -17.50 19.57 -36.60
C PRO A 701 -17.36 19.39 -38.11
N GLN A 702 -16.38 20.07 -38.72
CA GLN A 702 -16.10 19.98 -40.17
C GLN A 702 -15.57 18.60 -40.59
N LEU A 703 -14.79 17.95 -39.72
CA LEU A 703 -14.19 16.64 -39.97
C LEU A 703 -15.24 15.52 -39.84
N LEU A 704 -16.19 15.68 -38.91
CA LEU A 704 -17.38 14.83 -38.76
C LEU A 704 -18.34 14.93 -39.96
N ALA A 705 -18.50 16.13 -40.54
CA ALA A 705 -19.28 16.32 -41.76
C ALA A 705 -18.62 15.65 -42.96
N LEU A 706 -17.29 15.73 -43.07
CA LEU A 706 -16.50 15.08 -44.11
C LEU A 706 -16.55 13.55 -43.99
N GLU A 707 -16.41 12.98 -42.78
CA GLU A 707 -16.53 11.54 -42.53
C GLU A 707 -17.95 11.01 -42.81
N LYS A 708 -18.99 11.79 -42.53
CA LYS A 708 -20.36 11.43 -42.92
C LYS A 708 -20.51 11.40 -44.44
N GLN A 709 -19.93 12.36 -45.17
CA GLN A 709 -19.93 12.35 -46.63
C GLN A 709 -19.12 11.17 -47.20
N LEU A 710 -17.96 10.86 -46.62
CA LEU A 710 -17.15 9.70 -46.97
C LEU A 710 -17.89 8.38 -46.70
N LYS A 711 -18.61 8.24 -45.58
CA LYS A 711 -19.44 7.05 -45.30
C LYS A 711 -20.63 6.90 -46.25
N ILE A 712 -21.22 8.01 -46.69
CA ILE A 712 -22.29 8.00 -47.69
C ILE A 712 -21.71 7.59 -49.06
N PHE A 713 -20.51 8.06 -49.38
CA PHE A 713 -19.76 7.70 -50.58
C PHE A 713 -19.31 6.22 -50.56
N GLU A 714 -18.81 5.72 -49.43
CA GLU A 714 -18.47 4.31 -49.19
C GLU A 714 -19.70 3.42 -49.29
N LYS A 715 -20.87 3.83 -48.76
CA LYS A 715 -22.12 3.10 -48.96
C LYS A 715 -22.55 3.06 -50.42
N HIS A 716 -22.34 4.14 -51.17
CA HIS A 716 -22.59 4.18 -52.62
C HIS A 716 -21.60 3.30 -53.40
N LEU A 717 -20.34 3.23 -52.97
CA LEU A 717 -19.30 2.35 -53.49
C LEU A 717 -19.58 0.87 -53.17
N GLU A 718 -19.99 0.56 -51.94
CA GLU A 718 -20.43 -0.78 -51.53
C GLU A 718 -21.68 -1.21 -52.34
N SER A 719 -22.63 -0.32 -52.63
CA SER A 719 -23.80 -0.67 -53.47
C SER A 719 -23.47 -0.84 -54.95
N THR A 720 -22.40 -0.21 -55.45
CA THR A 720 -21.95 -0.35 -56.85
C THR A 720 -20.98 -1.52 -57.05
N LEU A 721 -20.21 -1.90 -56.03
CA LEU A 721 -19.28 -3.06 -56.08
C LEU A 721 -19.95 -4.42 -55.88
N VAL A 722 -21.23 -4.47 -55.48
CA VAL A 722 -22.03 -5.72 -55.41
C VAL A 722 -22.20 -6.38 -56.80
N HIS A 723 -22.00 -5.66 -57.90
CA HIS A 723 -22.01 -6.23 -59.25
C HIS A 723 -20.67 -6.85 -59.70
N TRP A 724 -19.58 -6.73 -58.93
CA TRP A 724 -18.22 -7.15 -59.35
C TRP A 724 -17.49 -8.04 -58.33
N GLY A 725 -18.21 -8.96 -57.67
CA GLY A 725 -17.66 -10.23 -57.16
C GLY A 725 -16.49 -10.20 -56.16
N ALA A 726 -16.08 -9.06 -55.60
CA ALA A 726 -14.94 -8.96 -54.68
C ALA A 726 -15.41 -8.66 -53.25
N ARG A 727 -15.36 -9.67 -52.36
CA ARG A 727 -15.46 -9.44 -50.91
C ARG A 727 -14.14 -8.88 -50.41
N ILE A 728 -14.04 -7.56 -50.26
CA ILE A 728 -12.97 -6.92 -49.50
C ILE A 728 -13.36 -6.99 -48.02
N GLY A 729 -12.62 -7.79 -47.25
CA GLY A 729 -12.74 -7.86 -45.80
C GLY A 729 -12.14 -6.60 -45.16
N ILE A 730 -12.98 -5.73 -44.61
CA ILE A 730 -12.58 -4.62 -43.74
C ILE A 730 -13.21 -4.87 -42.37
N ASP A 731 -12.37 -5.10 -41.35
CA ASP A 731 -12.76 -5.33 -39.97
C ASP A 731 -13.45 -4.10 -39.35
N LYS A 732 -14.78 -4.05 -39.39
CA LYS A 732 -15.62 -2.93 -38.89
C LYS A 732 -15.83 -2.92 -37.36
N ARG A 733 -15.04 -3.63 -36.53
CA ARG A 733 -15.37 -3.83 -35.10
C ARG A 733 -14.72 -2.89 -34.08
N GLN A 734 -13.70 -2.09 -34.42
CA GLN A 734 -12.96 -1.31 -33.40
C GLN A 734 -13.53 0.09 -33.09
N ASP A 735 -14.19 0.78 -34.03
CA ASP A 735 -14.57 2.20 -33.84
C ASP A 735 -15.89 2.45 -33.07
N LYS A 736 -16.80 1.46 -32.99
CA LYS A 736 -18.09 1.66 -32.28
C LYS A 736 -17.92 1.81 -30.77
N PHE A 737 -16.88 1.18 -30.20
CA PHE A 737 -16.64 1.17 -28.76
C PHE A 737 -16.18 2.51 -28.21
N LYS A 738 -15.57 3.39 -29.00
CA LYS A 738 -15.12 4.72 -28.53
C LYS A 738 -16.21 5.80 -28.60
N MET A 739 -17.25 5.65 -29.43
CA MET A 739 -18.17 6.75 -29.75
C MET A 739 -19.49 6.83 -28.94
N ALA A 740 -19.92 5.77 -28.24
CA ALA A 740 -21.15 5.86 -27.42
C ALA A 740 -20.94 6.67 -26.12
N PRO A 741 -21.89 7.53 -25.71
CA PRO A 741 -21.75 8.39 -24.53
C PRO A 741 -21.69 7.58 -23.23
N VAL A 742 -20.91 8.07 -22.26
CA VAL A 742 -20.86 7.51 -20.90
C VAL A 742 -22.22 7.76 -20.24
N THR A 743 -22.91 6.68 -19.86
CA THR A 743 -24.21 6.77 -19.18
C THR A 743 -24.04 6.35 -17.74
N LEU A 744 -24.14 7.29 -16.81
CA LEU A 744 -24.03 7.01 -15.38
C LEU A 744 -25.37 6.49 -14.83
N ARG A 745 -25.31 5.44 -14.01
CA ARG A 745 -26.48 4.95 -13.26
C ARG A 745 -26.87 5.99 -12.23
N LYS A 746 -28.14 6.39 -12.22
CA LYS A 746 -28.70 7.25 -11.18
C LYS A 746 -29.02 6.40 -9.94
N SER A 747 -28.45 6.77 -8.79
CA SER A 747 -28.76 6.12 -7.51
C SER A 747 -30.25 6.25 -7.18
N ARG A 748 -30.85 5.13 -6.75
CA ARG A 748 -32.25 5.08 -6.31
C ARG A 748 -32.25 5.34 -4.81
N GLN A 749 -32.91 6.40 -4.35
CA GLN A 749 -33.06 6.67 -2.92
C GLN A 749 -34.51 6.41 -2.51
N LYS A 750 -34.86 5.14 -2.33
CA LYS A 750 -36.21 4.68 -2.00
C LYS A 750 -36.55 4.93 -0.53
N VAL A 751 -35.59 4.73 0.36
CA VAL A 751 -35.71 5.09 1.79
C VAL A 751 -34.95 6.38 2.04
N LYS A 752 -35.63 7.34 2.68
CA LYS A 752 -35.06 8.62 3.13
C LYS A 752 -35.64 8.99 4.48
N SER A 753 -34.79 9.49 5.37
CA SER A 753 -35.25 10.13 6.61
C SER A 753 -35.72 11.55 6.30
N THR A 754 -36.90 11.91 6.80
CA THR A 754 -37.42 13.30 6.75
C THR A 754 -37.00 14.12 7.97
N HIS A 755 -36.40 13.48 8.98
CA HIS A 755 -36.00 14.11 10.24
C HIS A 755 -34.69 14.90 10.11
N ASN A 756 -34.58 15.96 10.91
CA ASN A 756 -33.44 16.86 11.00
C ASN A 756 -32.31 16.29 11.88
N TRP A 757 -31.70 15.20 11.41
CA TRP A 757 -30.60 14.54 12.10
C TRP A 757 -29.39 15.45 12.30
N ALA A 758 -29.11 16.35 11.35
CA ALA A 758 -27.99 17.28 11.44
C ALA A 758 -28.13 18.21 12.66
N LEU A 759 -29.31 18.83 12.83
CA LEU A 759 -29.58 19.67 14.00
C LEU A 759 -29.59 18.85 15.28
N PHE A 760 -30.19 17.66 15.26
CA PHE A 760 -30.22 16.77 16.41
C PHE A 760 -28.82 16.44 16.93
N PHE A 761 -27.89 15.98 16.08
CA PHE A 761 -26.51 15.69 16.52
C PHE A 761 -25.75 16.94 16.96
N TYR A 762 -26.03 18.10 16.37
CA TYR A 762 -25.45 19.37 16.81
C TYR A 762 -25.93 19.73 18.22
N LYS A 763 -27.25 19.70 18.46
CA LYS A 763 -27.87 20.01 19.74
C LYS A 763 -27.55 18.97 20.81
N PHE A 764 -27.39 17.70 20.46
CA PHE A 764 -26.94 16.65 21.38
C PHE A 764 -25.62 17.01 22.07
N ASN A 765 -24.71 17.69 21.38
CA ASN A 765 -23.40 18.06 21.91
C ASN A 765 -23.39 19.37 22.72
N GLN A 766 -24.54 20.02 22.90
CA GLN A 766 -24.70 21.25 23.68
C GLN A 766 -25.28 20.95 25.06
N ASP A 767 -25.07 21.86 26.01
CA ASP A 767 -25.77 21.82 27.29
C ASP A 767 -27.14 22.50 27.15
N HIS A 768 -28.18 21.87 27.70
CA HIS A 768 -29.54 22.39 27.73
C HIS A 768 -30.07 22.42 29.16
N PHE A 769 -30.68 23.55 29.51
CA PHE A 769 -31.37 23.78 30.77
C PHE A 769 -32.76 24.36 30.46
N LEU A 770 -33.61 23.53 29.85
CA LEU A 770 -34.97 23.89 29.45
C LEU A 770 -35.98 23.27 30.42
N PRO A 771 -37.20 23.82 30.54
CA PRO A 771 -38.25 23.27 31.42
C PRO A 771 -38.57 21.79 31.17
N ASN A 772 -38.36 21.31 29.94
CA ASN A 772 -38.61 19.94 29.50
C ASN A 772 -37.33 19.15 29.16
N LEU A 773 -36.14 19.71 29.39
CA LEU A 773 -34.86 19.06 29.07
C LEU A 773 -33.73 19.55 29.98
N ILE A 774 -33.21 18.64 30.80
CA ILE A 774 -31.91 18.80 31.47
C ILE A 774 -30.92 17.91 30.72
N TRP A 775 -29.94 18.54 30.07
CA TRP A 775 -28.94 17.83 29.28
C TRP A 775 -27.57 18.46 29.48
N ASN A 776 -26.64 17.75 30.10
CA ASN A 776 -25.30 18.25 30.40
C ASN A 776 -24.27 17.11 30.30
N HIS A 777 -23.02 17.40 30.65
CA HIS A 777 -21.95 16.40 30.63
C HIS A 777 -22.30 15.13 31.42
N LYS A 778 -22.92 15.28 32.60
CA LYS A 778 -23.28 14.15 33.47
C LYS A 778 -24.36 13.27 32.84
N THR A 779 -25.44 13.87 32.33
CA THR A 779 -26.51 13.08 31.67
C THR A 779 -26.03 12.40 30.39
N ARG A 780 -25.11 13.03 29.64
CA ARG A 780 -24.43 12.42 28.50
C ARG A 780 -23.59 11.21 28.90
N ASP A 781 -22.82 11.33 29.98
CA ASP A 781 -21.97 10.25 30.50
C ASP A 781 -22.79 9.08 31.07
N GLU A 782 -23.92 9.37 31.72
CA GLU A 782 -24.89 8.37 32.17
C GLU A 782 -25.46 7.58 30.97
N LEU A 783 -25.88 8.27 29.90
CA LEU A 783 -26.34 7.60 28.67
C LEU A 783 -25.23 6.75 28.04
N LYS A 784 -24.00 7.28 27.94
CA LYS A 784 -22.85 6.55 27.40
C LYS A 784 -22.62 5.25 28.16
N THR A 785 -22.57 5.34 29.49
CA THR A 785 -22.37 4.19 30.39
C THR A 785 -23.49 3.17 30.27
N ALA A 786 -24.74 3.62 30.15
CA ALA A 786 -25.90 2.74 29.96
C ALA A 786 -25.83 1.99 28.62
N LEU A 787 -25.51 2.68 27.53
CA LEU A 787 -25.32 2.07 26.21
C LEU A 787 -24.18 1.05 26.21
N ASP A 788 -23.02 1.40 26.78
CA ASP A 788 -21.88 0.48 26.89
C ASP A 788 -22.24 -0.78 27.68
N LYS A 789 -22.99 -0.63 28.78
CA LYS A 789 -23.45 -1.76 29.60
C LYS A 789 -24.42 -2.66 28.85
N GLU A 790 -25.38 -2.09 28.14
CA GLU A 790 -26.36 -2.83 27.35
C GLU A 790 -25.70 -3.63 26.24
N ILE A 791 -24.76 -3.01 25.50
CA ILE A 791 -23.99 -3.67 24.45
C ILE A 791 -23.18 -4.85 25.00
N LYS A 792 -22.51 -4.67 26.14
CA LYS A 792 -21.77 -5.76 26.81
C LYS A 792 -22.69 -6.88 27.27
N SER A 793 -23.85 -6.56 27.82
CA SER A 793 -24.85 -7.55 28.23
C SER A 793 -25.38 -8.34 27.04
N PHE A 794 -25.63 -7.66 25.92
CA PHE A 794 -26.05 -8.30 24.67
C PHE A 794 -24.99 -9.28 24.16
N ASP A 795 -23.72 -8.86 24.12
CA ASP A 795 -22.62 -9.71 23.63
C ASP A 795 -22.44 -10.95 24.51
N ALA A 796 -22.48 -10.80 25.84
CA ALA A 796 -22.37 -11.91 26.77
C ALA A 796 -23.51 -12.94 26.61
N ASN A 797 -24.75 -12.47 26.42
CA ASN A 797 -25.89 -13.35 26.21
C ASN A 797 -25.81 -14.09 24.86
N ARG A 798 -25.20 -13.47 23.84
CA ARG A 798 -25.04 -14.08 22.51
C ARG A 798 -23.99 -15.19 22.47
N GLU A 799 -22.99 -15.16 23.34
CA GLU A 799 -21.98 -16.23 23.43
C GLU A 799 -22.52 -17.50 24.13
N ILE A 800 -23.63 -17.37 24.85
CA ILE A 800 -24.29 -18.46 25.60
C ILE A 800 -25.36 -19.19 24.73
N SER A 801 -25.85 -18.53 23.69
CA SER A 801 -26.87 -19.00 22.73
C SER A 801 -26.26 -19.51 21.43
#